data_AF-A0A2V6SWA1-F1
#
_entry.id   AF-A0A2V6SWA1-F1
#
_cell.length_a   1.000
_cell.length_b   1.000
_cell.length_c   1.000
_cell.angle_alpha   90.00
_cell.angle_beta   90.00
_cell.angle_gamma   90.00
#
_symmetry.space_group_name_H-M   'P 1'
#
loop_
_entity.id
_entity.type
_entity.pdbx_description
1 polymer ?
#
loop_
_entity_poly.entity_id
_entity_poly.type
_entity_poly.pdbx_seq_one_letter_code
_entity_poly.pdbx_strand_id
1 'polypeptide(L)'
;MGVPGNRIVALVLEEPGAPFFRKRTRSHASAWEELQSRVRTILLPKDEWWIRRMFAGGRDGADGVDGLREMRILEVGRRPFDRAGARAGDRGAAAAGKGCHFERARGHEKVKLEEIHEPPRGGRRSRFVAKGSGIGWFQDHVIGSAHQLRGLTPPVSRLGEGVVLLPWVAGTNVAENPAACDATFVRDAARYVAERARALPLGAQGNVDLEDRKTGWHLLARAFGQSYMMLRSLSYYGLRKELSRIGRWAPRVVIDGRMGPAEWILPEGGGPAVKVDFEEHGFDRRDLSVFDPVVDLAGFSVEHRLPVHLEGLLMSEYVDRSGDVGALDRLPACKMMVCLSRQSELRSQAFDAGCDPREVTIEILELERALSNVANELLASAYRAPNVGGESDRVVAIDGDGVLEDSVLGFNAMTPAGVKAVRTFVAHGWQPILATGRSLREVADRCRALGLRGGIAEYGAVLWDAEREAATVLQTHAESADLRRLRRTLAQYDEFVVDPAYEYSVRLYHVNPSGSRKPVPVTWVEDLLRRWKLDGLRVIEGKGQTDVVGMTTNKGEGLRYWRRRSGVREVAAIGDTMEDLPLFRAADRCFAPANVRADLVAAMGAGSLRVVRGRTQRGLLQIAREVAHGATGCSRGCDDVDPGEGREAVSILVKALGLRDRSRLQKLRDLANRDALKSLRASL
;
A
#
# COMPACT_ATOMS: atom_id res chain seq x y z
N MET A 1 -15.83 -33.72 -7.81
CA MET A 1 -14.97 -34.90 -7.56
C MET A 1 -14.95 -35.11 -6.06
N GLY A 2 -15.64 -36.14 -5.56
CA GLY A 2 -15.64 -36.47 -4.13
C GLY A 2 -14.25 -36.94 -3.73
N VAL A 3 -13.44 -36.03 -3.20
CA VAL A 3 -12.09 -36.34 -2.73
C VAL A 3 -12.18 -36.54 -1.21
N PRO A 4 -11.84 -37.73 -0.69
CA PRO A 4 -11.80 -37.97 0.75
C PRO A 4 -10.87 -36.97 1.46
N GLY A 5 -11.22 -36.50 2.66
CA GLY A 5 -10.46 -35.48 3.41
C GLY A 5 -9.03 -35.87 3.79
N ASN A 6 -8.63 -37.12 3.54
CA ASN A 6 -7.29 -37.65 3.67
C ASN A 6 -6.57 -37.80 2.31
N ARG A 7 -6.94 -37.06 1.26
CA ARG A 7 -6.19 -37.09 -0.01
C ARG A 7 -5.85 -35.70 -0.55
N ILE A 8 -4.66 -35.57 -1.14
CA ILE A 8 -4.25 -34.38 -1.93
C ILE A 8 -4.53 -34.66 -3.40
N VAL A 9 -5.04 -33.66 -4.11
CA VAL A 9 -5.32 -33.76 -5.55
C VAL A 9 -4.23 -33.02 -6.33
N ALA A 10 -3.44 -33.77 -7.09
CA ALA A 10 -2.55 -33.20 -8.10
C ALA A 10 -3.14 -33.45 -9.49
N LEU A 11 -3.19 -32.41 -10.32
CA LEU A 11 -3.64 -32.50 -11.70
C LEU A 11 -2.41 -32.46 -12.62
N VAL A 12 -2.22 -33.52 -13.40
CA VAL A 12 -1.08 -33.69 -14.30
C VAL A 12 -1.58 -33.78 -15.74
N LEU A 13 -0.97 -33.02 -16.64
CA LEU A 13 -1.22 -33.15 -18.08
C LEU A 13 -0.37 -34.29 -18.64
N GLU A 14 -0.96 -35.19 -19.43
CA GLU A 14 -0.21 -36.34 -20.01
C GLU A 14 0.86 -35.91 -21.02
N GLU A 15 0.74 -34.73 -21.64
CA GLU A 15 1.73 -34.18 -22.57
C GLU A 15 2.15 -32.76 -22.17
N PRO A 16 3.40 -32.53 -21.70
CA PRO A 16 3.88 -31.23 -21.21
C PRO A 16 3.87 -30.10 -22.26
N GLY A 17 3.76 -30.42 -23.55
CA GLY A 17 3.82 -29.46 -24.66
C GLY A 17 2.48 -29.16 -25.36
N ALA A 18 1.36 -29.72 -24.92
CA ALA A 18 0.08 -29.55 -25.60
C ALA A 18 -0.62 -28.22 -25.20
N PRO A 19 -1.16 -27.43 -26.16
CA PRO A 19 -1.95 -26.24 -25.84
C PRO A 19 -3.26 -26.62 -25.13
N PHE A 20 -3.69 -25.80 -24.15
CA PHE A 20 -4.91 -26.01 -23.35
C PHE A 20 -6.17 -26.26 -24.19
N PHE A 21 -6.27 -25.70 -25.39
CA PHE A 21 -7.33 -25.93 -26.37
C PHE A 21 -6.77 -25.83 -27.79
N ARG A 22 -7.14 -26.74 -28.70
CA ARG A 22 -6.82 -26.64 -30.14
C ARG A 22 -8.01 -26.04 -30.90
N LYS A 23 -7.91 -24.74 -31.21
CA LYS A 23 -8.66 -23.92 -32.18
C LYS A 23 -10.17 -24.18 -32.47
N ARG A 24 -10.94 -23.10 -32.31
CA ARG A 24 -12.13 -22.62 -33.08
C ARG A 24 -13.20 -23.66 -33.44
N THR A 25 -13.97 -24.11 -32.46
CA THR A 25 -15.44 -23.94 -32.35
C THR A 25 -16.04 -24.99 -31.40
N ARG A 26 -17.11 -24.58 -30.71
CA ARG A 26 -18.10 -25.38 -29.95
C ARG A 26 -17.92 -25.52 -28.44
N SER A 27 -19.04 -25.93 -27.86
CA SER A 27 -19.66 -25.57 -26.58
C SER A 27 -18.94 -26.05 -25.32
N HIS A 28 -19.35 -25.48 -24.19
CA HIS A 28 -18.80 -25.73 -22.85
C HIS A 28 -18.67 -27.20 -22.44
N ALA A 29 -19.46 -28.11 -23.03
CA ALA A 29 -19.45 -29.53 -22.72
C ALA A 29 -18.28 -30.28 -23.39
N SER A 30 -18.01 -30.04 -24.69
CA SER A 30 -16.94 -30.74 -25.41
C SER A 30 -15.55 -30.32 -24.95
N ALA A 31 -15.40 -29.06 -24.51
CA ALA A 31 -14.16 -28.57 -23.92
C ALA A 31 -13.83 -29.20 -22.56
N TRP A 32 -14.84 -29.67 -21.81
CA TRP A 32 -14.65 -30.28 -20.51
C TRP A 32 -14.29 -31.76 -20.61
N GLU A 33 -14.90 -32.48 -21.55
CA GLU A 33 -14.54 -33.88 -21.86
C GLU A 33 -13.12 -33.99 -22.42
N GLU A 34 -12.71 -33.07 -23.30
CA GLU A 34 -11.33 -33.00 -23.82
C GLU A 34 -10.30 -32.68 -22.72
N LEU A 35 -10.67 -31.87 -21.73
CA LEU A 35 -9.79 -31.56 -20.60
C LEU A 35 -9.70 -32.73 -19.61
N GLN A 36 -10.80 -33.44 -19.38
CA GLN A 36 -10.82 -34.64 -18.52
C GLN A 36 -10.03 -35.80 -19.11
N SER A 37 -10.00 -35.96 -20.43
CA SER A 37 -9.20 -37.02 -21.08
C SER A 37 -7.69 -36.76 -21.06
N ARG A 38 -7.27 -35.51 -20.79
CA ARG A 38 -5.86 -35.07 -20.81
C ARG A 38 -5.27 -34.77 -19.44
N VAL A 39 -6.13 -34.70 -18.42
CA VAL A 39 -5.74 -34.44 -17.04
C VAL A 39 -5.85 -35.73 -16.24
N ARG A 40 -4.71 -36.32 -15.90
CA ARG A 40 -4.67 -37.35 -14.85
C ARG A 40 -4.85 -36.68 -13.50
N THR A 41 -5.82 -37.17 -12.75
CA THR A 41 -6.02 -36.81 -11.35
C THR A 41 -5.27 -37.83 -10.49
N ILE A 42 -4.19 -37.40 -9.85
CA ILE A 42 -3.48 -38.23 -8.87
C ILE A 42 -4.06 -37.91 -7.50
N LEU A 43 -4.57 -38.95 -6.83
CA LEU A 43 -5.15 -38.87 -5.49
C LEU A 43 -4.16 -39.49 -4.49
N LEU A 44 -3.37 -38.67 -3.82
CA LEU A 44 -2.35 -39.13 -2.87
C LEU A 44 -2.93 -39.24 -1.45
N PRO A 45 -2.85 -40.40 -0.77
CA PRO A 45 -3.27 -40.54 0.63
C PRO A 45 -2.37 -39.74 1.58
N LYS A 46 -2.99 -39.00 2.52
CA LYS A 46 -2.31 -38.14 3.51
C LYS A 46 -1.47 -38.95 4.50
N ASP A 47 -1.88 -40.20 4.68
CA ASP A 47 -1.39 -41.20 5.62
C ASP A 47 -0.31 -42.12 5.02
N GLU A 48 -0.04 -42.06 3.71
CA GLU A 48 1.01 -42.84 3.03
C GLU A 48 2.36 -42.11 2.91
N TRP A 49 2.63 -41.10 3.74
CA TRP A 49 3.97 -40.53 3.86
C TRP A 49 4.85 -41.36 4.79
N TRP A 50 5.26 -42.54 4.31
CA TRP A 50 6.49 -43.20 4.75
C TRP A 50 7.55 -42.99 3.67
N ILE A 51 8.33 -41.91 3.78
CA ILE A 51 9.53 -41.69 2.94
C ILE A 51 10.62 -42.67 3.41
N ARG A 52 10.46 -43.96 3.10
CA ARG A 52 11.43 -45.01 3.43
C ARG A 52 12.34 -45.39 2.25
N ARG A 53 12.10 -44.87 1.04
CA ARG A 53 12.93 -45.14 -0.15
C ARG A 53 12.91 -43.98 -1.15
N MET A 54 13.73 -42.95 -0.97
CA MET A 54 14.04 -41.99 -2.06
C MET A 54 15.55 -41.76 -2.29
N PHE A 55 16.43 -42.44 -1.54
CA PHE A 55 17.89 -42.42 -1.78
C PHE A 55 18.45 -43.74 -2.34
N ALA A 56 17.66 -44.50 -3.10
CA ALA A 56 18.17 -45.66 -3.84
C ALA A 56 18.82 -45.29 -5.19
N GLY A 57 18.89 -44.00 -5.53
CA GLY A 57 19.54 -43.50 -6.75
C GLY A 57 20.89 -42.87 -6.43
N GLY A 58 21.88 -43.71 -6.11
CA GLY A 58 23.24 -43.27 -5.79
C GLY A 58 24.14 -44.45 -5.44
N ARG A 59 24.06 -45.56 -6.18
CA ARG A 59 25.13 -46.56 -6.21
C ARG A 59 25.98 -46.26 -7.42
N ASP A 60 27.05 -45.51 -7.20
CA ASP A 60 28.32 -45.70 -7.87
C ASP A 60 29.41 -45.09 -6.98
N GLY A 61 30.29 -45.95 -6.46
CA GLY A 61 31.45 -45.56 -5.64
C GLY A 61 31.44 -46.18 -4.25
N ALA A 62 32.23 -47.24 -4.09
CA ALA A 62 32.50 -47.94 -2.85
C ALA A 62 33.17 -47.04 -1.80
N ASP A 63 32.63 -47.01 -0.58
CA ASP A 63 33.33 -47.42 0.66
C ASP A 63 32.42 -47.13 1.87
N GLY A 64 32.27 -48.16 2.71
CA GLY A 64 31.24 -48.23 3.74
C GLY A 64 31.48 -47.33 4.96
N VAL A 65 30.39 -46.65 5.36
CA VAL A 65 29.93 -46.53 6.75
C VAL A 65 28.40 -46.45 6.68
N ASP A 66 27.70 -47.55 6.96
CA ASP A 66 26.23 -47.60 7.04
C ASP A 66 25.76 -46.86 8.31
N GLY A 67 25.50 -45.56 8.17
CA GLY A 67 24.67 -44.81 9.11
C GLY A 67 23.20 -44.92 8.71
N LEU A 68 22.33 -45.31 9.64
CA LEU A 68 20.89 -45.20 9.43
C LEU A 68 20.53 -43.72 9.24
N ARG A 69 19.94 -43.40 8.08
CA ARG A 69 19.32 -42.10 7.81
C ARG A 69 17.82 -42.22 8.05
N GLU A 70 17.32 -41.58 9.09
CA GLU A 70 15.90 -41.50 9.38
C GLU A 70 15.40 -40.07 9.09
N MET A 71 14.35 -39.93 8.27
CA MET A 71 13.66 -38.63 8.10
C MET A 71 12.38 -38.62 8.93
N ARG A 72 12.23 -37.62 9.79
CA ARG A 72 11.05 -37.38 10.61
C ARG A 72 10.34 -36.11 10.16
N ILE A 73 9.02 -36.18 10.03
CA ILE A 73 8.19 -34.99 9.82
C ILE A 73 8.04 -34.31 11.18
N LEU A 74 8.55 -33.08 11.30
CA LEU A 74 8.46 -32.31 12.53
C LEU A 74 7.15 -31.53 12.61
N GLU A 75 6.72 -30.96 11.48
CA GLU A 75 5.54 -30.10 11.42
C GLU A 75 4.99 -30.05 9.99
N VAL A 76 3.70 -30.32 9.82
CA VAL A 76 3.00 -30.08 8.55
C VAL A 76 2.38 -28.70 8.66
N GLY A 77 2.92 -27.73 7.91
CA GLY A 77 2.39 -26.38 7.87
C GLY A 77 1.02 -26.37 7.21
N ARG A 78 -0.05 -26.54 8.00
CA ARG A 78 -1.36 -26.02 7.62
C ARG A 78 -1.41 -24.57 8.08
N ARG A 79 -1.89 -23.64 7.25
CA ARG A 79 -2.52 -22.45 7.83
C ARG A 79 -3.55 -22.96 8.87
N PRO A 80 -3.50 -22.54 10.14
CA PRO A 80 -4.39 -23.07 11.14
C PRO A 80 -5.82 -22.66 10.79
N PHE A 81 -6.65 -23.64 10.45
CA PHE A 81 -8.09 -23.50 10.55
C PHE A 81 -8.40 -23.76 12.03
N ASP A 82 -8.54 -22.68 12.81
CA ASP A 82 -8.94 -22.79 14.21
C ASP A 82 -10.34 -23.40 14.29
N ARG A 83 -10.41 -24.67 14.71
CA ARG A 83 -11.62 -25.25 15.29
C ARG A 83 -11.57 -25.02 16.80
N ALA A 84 -11.89 -23.81 17.23
CA ALA A 84 -12.31 -23.55 18.60
C ALA A 84 -13.82 -23.33 18.62
N GLY A 85 -14.55 -24.21 19.34
CA GLY A 85 -15.91 -23.90 19.80
C GLY A 85 -17.06 -24.77 19.27
N ALA A 86 -16.94 -26.09 19.21
CA ALA A 86 -18.12 -26.96 19.25
C ALA A 86 -18.40 -27.32 20.72
N ARG A 87 -19.19 -26.50 21.41
CA ARG A 87 -19.81 -26.89 22.67
C ARG A 87 -20.74 -28.07 22.41
N ALA A 88 -20.65 -29.06 23.29
CA ALA A 88 -21.54 -30.19 23.35
C ALA A 88 -22.99 -29.72 23.59
N GLY A 89 -23.93 -30.26 22.80
CA GLY A 89 -25.36 -30.11 23.02
C GLY A 89 -26.10 -29.66 21.77
N ASP A 90 -26.46 -30.59 20.89
CA ASP A 90 -27.88 -30.92 20.70
C ASP A 90 -28.05 -32.17 19.84
N ARG A 91 -28.92 -33.09 20.29
CA ARG A 91 -29.36 -34.27 19.53
C ARG A 91 -30.70 -33.90 18.91
N GLY A 92 -30.79 -33.79 17.58
CA GLY A 92 -32.10 -33.64 16.94
C GLY A 92 -32.09 -33.33 15.45
N ALA A 93 -32.33 -34.38 14.66
CA ALA A 93 -33.08 -34.39 13.42
C ALA A 93 -32.60 -33.66 12.13
N ALA A 94 -32.63 -34.48 11.07
CA ALA A 94 -33.06 -34.20 9.70
C ALA A 94 -31.98 -33.93 8.65
N ALA A 95 -31.84 -34.95 7.79
CA ALA A 95 -31.12 -34.98 6.55
C ALA A 95 -31.73 -34.02 5.51
N ALA A 96 -30.89 -33.16 4.93
CA ALA A 96 -31.10 -32.56 3.62
C ALA A 96 -29.73 -32.21 3.02
N GLY A 97 -29.53 -32.55 1.75
CA GLY A 97 -28.25 -32.61 1.07
C GLY A 97 -27.37 -31.36 1.21
N LYS A 98 -26.24 -31.52 1.89
CA LYS A 98 -25.15 -30.56 1.86
C LYS A 98 -24.31 -30.82 0.61
N GLY A 99 -24.51 -30.00 -0.42
CA GLY A 99 -23.54 -29.88 -1.49
C GLY A 99 -22.19 -29.51 -0.89
N CYS A 100 -21.19 -30.36 -1.07
CA CYS A 100 -19.81 -30.03 -0.73
C CYS A 100 -19.36 -28.87 -1.64
N HIS A 101 -19.36 -27.65 -1.09
CA HIS A 101 -18.58 -26.57 -1.67
C HIS A 101 -17.10 -26.92 -1.49
N PHE A 102 -16.46 -27.32 -2.58
CA PHE A 102 -15.01 -27.43 -2.64
C PHE A 102 -14.43 -26.02 -2.80
N GLU A 103 -13.92 -25.45 -1.71
CA GLU A 103 -13.02 -24.30 -1.81
C GLU A 103 -11.71 -24.74 -2.46
N ARG A 104 -11.25 -23.98 -3.46
CA ARG A 104 -10.08 -24.28 -4.28
C ARG A 104 -8.80 -24.17 -3.44
N ALA A 105 -8.35 -25.27 -2.85
CA ALA A 105 -6.99 -25.41 -2.34
C ALA A 105 -6.01 -25.53 -3.53
N ARG A 106 -5.60 -24.40 -4.11
CA ARG A 106 -4.34 -24.31 -4.87
C ARG A 106 -3.33 -23.67 -3.92
N GLY A 107 -2.65 -24.49 -3.13
CA GLY A 107 -1.60 -24.04 -2.23
C GLY A 107 -0.38 -24.92 -2.40
N HIS A 108 0.80 -24.30 -2.41
CA HIS A 108 2.08 -24.99 -2.26
C HIS A 108 2.23 -25.35 -0.77
N GLU A 109 1.88 -26.58 -0.40
CA GLU A 109 2.03 -27.04 0.98
C GLU A 109 3.53 -27.08 1.35
N LYS A 110 3.86 -26.64 2.57
CA LYS A 110 5.21 -26.64 3.14
C LYS A 110 5.25 -27.60 4.33
N VAL A 111 6.26 -28.46 4.39
CA VAL A 111 6.46 -29.43 5.48
C VAL A 111 7.86 -29.31 6.03
N LYS A 112 8.00 -29.20 7.35
CA LYS A 112 9.30 -29.23 8.03
C LYS A 112 9.73 -30.67 8.24
N LEU A 113 10.93 -30.99 7.77
CA LEU A 113 11.55 -32.30 7.87
C LEU A 113 12.83 -32.22 8.70
N GLU A 114 13.11 -33.25 9.48
CA GLU A 114 14.40 -33.46 10.13
C GLU A 114 15.01 -34.77 9.65
N GLU A 115 16.17 -34.68 9.04
CA GLU A 115 17.03 -35.82 8.74
C GLU A 115 17.96 -36.05 9.94
N ILE A 116 17.86 -37.23 10.54
CA ILE A 116 18.74 -37.70 11.59
C ILE A 116 19.67 -38.72 10.95
N HIS A 117 20.95 -38.38 10.86
CA HIS A 117 22.00 -39.29 10.46
C HIS A 117 22.76 -39.73 11.71
N GLU A 118 22.66 -41.00 12.10
CA GLU A 118 23.41 -41.56 13.23
C GLU A 118 24.59 -42.41 12.74
N PRO A 119 25.78 -41.82 12.52
CA PRO A 119 27.00 -42.59 12.37
C PRO A 119 27.54 -43.03 13.75
N PRO A 120 28.42 -44.06 13.81
CA PRO A 120 28.97 -44.61 15.06
C PRO A 120 29.73 -43.62 15.96
N ARG A 121 30.04 -42.41 15.49
CA ARG A 121 30.82 -41.37 16.19
C ARG A 121 30.07 -40.05 16.41
N GLY A 122 28.75 -40.12 16.56
CA GLY A 122 27.91 -38.98 16.95
C GLY A 122 26.91 -38.59 15.86
N GLY A 123 25.63 -38.47 16.23
CA GLY A 123 24.54 -38.15 15.33
C GLY A 123 24.65 -36.74 14.74
N ARG A 124 24.55 -36.63 13.40
CA ARG A 124 24.36 -35.37 12.69
C ARG A 124 22.88 -35.19 12.38
N ARG A 125 22.26 -34.15 12.92
CA ARG A 125 20.88 -33.74 12.58
C ARG A 125 20.94 -32.64 11.54
N SER A 126 20.09 -32.72 10.51
CA SER A 126 19.93 -31.69 9.48
C SER A 126 18.44 -31.45 9.27
N ARG A 127 18.04 -30.20 9.10
CA ARG A 127 16.62 -29.82 8.97
C ARG A 127 16.36 -29.22 7.61
N PHE A 128 15.19 -29.51 7.06
CA PHE A 128 14.78 -29.07 5.73
C PHE A 128 13.32 -28.61 5.73
N VAL A 129 12.98 -27.81 4.73
CA VAL A 129 11.61 -27.52 4.33
C VAL A 129 11.39 -28.21 2.98
N ALA A 130 10.44 -29.14 2.94
CA ALA A 130 9.90 -29.65 1.69
C ALA A 130 8.76 -28.74 1.23
N LYS A 131 8.81 -28.33 -0.03
CA LYS A 131 7.87 -27.38 -0.62
C LYS A 131 7.45 -27.88 -1.99
N GLY A 132 6.15 -27.86 -2.28
CA GLY A 132 5.67 -28.12 -3.64
C GLY A 132 6.10 -26.98 -4.58
N SER A 133 6.78 -27.28 -5.68
CA SER A 133 7.19 -26.30 -6.70
C SER A 133 6.40 -26.39 -8.00
N GLY A 134 5.48 -27.35 -8.12
CA GLY A 134 4.91 -27.76 -9.41
C GLY A 134 5.89 -28.63 -10.21
N ILE A 135 5.44 -29.22 -11.32
CA ILE A 135 6.20 -30.19 -12.13
C ILE A 135 6.78 -29.56 -13.40
N GLY A 136 7.84 -30.16 -13.95
CA GLY A 136 8.47 -29.75 -15.21
C GLY A 136 9.03 -28.32 -15.12
N TRP A 137 8.59 -27.45 -16.04
CA TRP A 137 9.09 -26.08 -16.14
C TRP A 137 9.05 -25.30 -14.82
N PHE A 138 8.02 -25.47 -13.99
CA PHE A 138 7.94 -24.77 -12.71
C PHE A 138 9.02 -25.24 -11.71
N GLN A 139 9.28 -26.54 -11.63
CA GLN A 139 10.37 -27.08 -10.80
C GLN A 139 11.74 -26.64 -11.32
N ASP A 140 11.92 -26.70 -12.64
CA ASP A 140 13.15 -26.25 -13.31
C ASP A 140 13.40 -24.75 -13.07
N HIS A 141 12.34 -23.93 -13.09
CA HIS A 141 12.40 -22.50 -12.82
C HIS A 141 12.88 -22.23 -11.39
N VAL A 142 12.29 -22.90 -10.38
CA VAL A 142 12.71 -22.73 -8.97
C VAL A 142 14.20 -23.08 -8.80
N ILE A 143 14.62 -24.24 -9.31
CA ILE A 143 16.01 -24.72 -9.18
C ILE A 143 16.97 -23.80 -9.95
N GLY A 144 16.59 -23.39 -11.16
CA GLY A 144 17.37 -22.47 -11.99
C GLY A 144 17.58 -21.12 -11.31
N SER A 145 16.51 -20.51 -10.79
CA SER A 145 16.56 -19.26 -10.03
C SER A 145 17.44 -19.40 -8.78
N ALA A 146 17.28 -20.48 -8.01
CA ALA A 146 18.11 -20.74 -6.83
C ALA A 146 19.60 -20.85 -7.16
N HIS A 147 19.92 -21.51 -8.27
CA HIS A 147 21.30 -21.66 -8.74
C HIS A 147 21.92 -20.31 -9.13
N GLN A 148 21.16 -19.48 -9.86
CA GLN A 148 21.60 -18.15 -10.27
C GLN A 148 21.73 -17.16 -9.10
N LEU A 149 20.97 -17.37 -8.02
CA LEU A 149 20.97 -16.52 -6.81
C LEU A 149 21.77 -17.12 -5.65
N ARG A 150 22.73 -18.00 -5.94
CA ARG A 150 23.54 -18.68 -4.92
C ARG A 150 24.20 -17.67 -3.97
N GLY A 151 24.03 -17.88 -2.67
CA GLY A 151 24.56 -17.01 -1.62
C GLY A 151 23.60 -15.92 -1.14
N LEU A 152 22.47 -15.74 -1.83
CA LEU A 152 21.40 -14.82 -1.43
C LEU A 152 20.12 -15.56 -1.00
N THR A 153 19.93 -16.77 -1.50
CA THR A 153 18.81 -17.65 -1.17
C THR A 153 19.30 -19.01 -0.68
N PRO A 154 18.48 -19.79 0.07
CA PRO A 154 18.83 -21.15 0.44
C PRO A 154 19.04 -22.02 -0.81
N PRO A 155 20.03 -22.93 -0.81
CA PRO A 155 20.22 -23.83 -1.93
C PRO A 155 19.00 -24.76 -2.06
N VAL A 156 18.55 -24.97 -3.29
CA VAL A 156 17.37 -25.80 -3.57
C VAL A 156 17.79 -27.13 -4.16
N SER A 157 17.30 -28.22 -3.58
CA SER A 157 17.48 -29.59 -4.10
C SER A 157 16.18 -30.14 -4.67
N ARG A 158 16.27 -30.89 -5.78
CA ARG A 158 15.12 -31.60 -6.36
C ARG A 158 14.75 -32.80 -5.49
N LEU A 159 13.48 -32.89 -5.12
CA LEU A 159 12.85 -34.11 -4.62
C LEU A 159 11.76 -34.44 -5.66
N GLY A 160 11.75 -35.60 -6.30
CA GLY A 160 10.93 -35.86 -7.50
C GLY A 160 9.44 -35.46 -7.41
N GLU A 161 8.74 -35.45 -8.55
CA GLU A 161 7.29 -35.17 -8.62
C GLU A 161 6.89 -33.72 -8.24
N GLY A 162 7.77 -32.77 -8.53
CA GLY A 162 7.47 -31.35 -8.34
C GLY A 162 7.57 -30.87 -6.89
N VAL A 163 8.42 -31.52 -6.10
CA VAL A 163 8.79 -31.09 -4.75
C VAL A 163 10.23 -30.56 -4.75
N VAL A 164 10.51 -29.59 -3.90
CA VAL A 164 11.87 -29.12 -3.66
C VAL A 164 12.19 -29.15 -2.18
N LEU A 165 13.46 -29.37 -1.87
CA LEU A 165 14.01 -29.33 -0.52
C LEU A 165 14.88 -28.09 -0.37
N LEU A 166 14.60 -27.32 0.68
CA LEU A 166 15.39 -26.18 1.11
C LEU A 166 15.95 -26.49 2.50
N PRO A 167 17.23 -26.23 2.79
CA PRO A 167 17.73 -26.31 4.16
C PRO A 167 16.94 -25.37 5.08
N TRP A 168 16.70 -25.84 6.30
CA TRP A 168 16.14 -25.00 7.34
C TRP A 168 17.16 -23.92 7.73
N VAL A 169 16.76 -22.66 7.63
CA VAL A 169 17.56 -21.53 8.09
C VAL A 169 17.15 -21.22 9.52
N ALA A 170 18.04 -21.50 10.48
CA ALA A 170 17.85 -21.10 11.87
C ALA A 170 18.10 -19.59 12.01
N GLY A 171 17.13 -18.87 12.56
CA GLY A 171 17.13 -17.41 12.55
C GLY A 171 15.80 -16.84 13.01
N THR A 172 15.78 -15.52 13.19
CA THR A 172 14.57 -14.76 13.51
C THR A 172 13.92 -14.28 12.21
N ASN A 173 12.61 -14.45 12.09
CA ASN A 173 11.86 -13.87 10.98
C ASN A 173 11.74 -12.34 11.20
N VAL A 174 11.99 -11.54 10.16
CA VAL A 174 11.96 -10.07 10.32
C VAL A 174 10.58 -9.55 10.71
N ALA A 175 9.50 -10.27 10.39
CA ALA A 175 8.15 -9.93 10.86
C ALA A 175 8.00 -10.01 12.39
N GLU A 176 8.77 -10.88 13.06
CA GLU A 176 8.74 -11.05 14.52
C GLU A 176 9.57 -9.98 15.23
N ASN A 177 10.53 -9.37 14.53
CA ASN A 177 11.36 -8.28 15.06
C ASN A 177 11.53 -7.16 14.02
N PRO A 178 10.55 -6.26 13.88
CA PRO A 178 10.63 -5.13 12.95
C PRO A 178 11.81 -4.19 13.21
N ALA A 179 12.29 -4.10 14.47
CA ALA A 179 13.45 -3.28 14.84
C ALA A 179 14.77 -3.80 14.23
N ALA A 180 14.78 -5.04 13.74
CA ALA A 180 15.92 -5.60 13.02
C ALA A 180 16.05 -5.05 11.58
N CYS A 181 15.11 -4.22 11.12
CA CYS A 181 15.22 -3.53 9.84
C CYS A 181 16.17 -2.34 9.93
N ASP A 182 17.47 -2.63 9.98
CA ASP A 182 18.54 -1.64 10.10
C ASP A 182 19.22 -1.33 8.75
N ALA A 183 20.23 -0.46 8.78
CA ALA A 183 20.99 -0.08 7.59
C ALA A 183 21.76 -1.25 6.95
N THR A 184 22.11 -2.30 7.70
CA THR A 184 22.81 -3.47 7.16
C THR A 184 21.83 -4.33 6.38
N PHE A 185 20.67 -4.63 6.96
CA PHE A 185 19.60 -5.37 6.31
C PHE A 185 19.10 -4.67 5.04
N VAL A 186 18.94 -3.35 5.08
CA VAL A 186 18.54 -2.55 3.91
C VAL A 186 19.55 -2.71 2.76
N ARG A 187 20.86 -2.72 3.05
CA ARG A 187 21.89 -2.96 2.02
C ARG A 187 21.83 -4.39 1.47
N ASP A 188 21.56 -5.37 2.32
CA ASP A 188 21.38 -6.76 1.89
C ASP A 188 20.18 -6.91 0.94
N ALA A 189 19.06 -6.25 1.24
CA ALA A 189 17.87 -6.24 0.39
C ALA A 189 18.14 -5.53 -0.96
N ALA A 190 18.81 -4.38 -0.96
CA ALA A 190 19.22 -3.70 -2.18
C ALA A 190 20.16 -4.57 -3.04
N ARG A 191 21.15 -5.20 -2.41
CA ARG A 191 22.05 -6.17 -3.06
C ARG A 191 21.26 -7.32 -3.67
N TYR A 192 20.32 -7.89 -2.93
CA TYR A 192 19.49 -8.98 -3.42
C TYR A 192 18.77 -8.62 -4.72
N VAL A 193 18.08 -7.47 -4.76
CA VAL A 193 17.34 -7.03 -5.94
C VAL A 193 18.28 -6.74 -7.11
N ALA A 194 19.42 -6.08 -6.86
CA ALA A 194 20.40 -5.78 -7.91
C ALA A 194 21.03 -7.04 -8.53
N GLU A 195 21.44 -8.00 -7.70
CA GLU A 195 22.01 -9.28 -8.16
C GLU A 195 20.95 -10.11 -8.89
N ARG A 196 19.70 -10.12 -8.40
CA ARG A 196 18.59 -10.79 -9.08
C ARG A 196 18.33 -10.19 -10.46
N ALA A 197 18.31 -8.86 -10.56
CA ALA A 197 18.11 -8.16 -11.82
C ALA A 197 19.20 -8.50 -12.85
N ARG A 198 20.45 -8.67 -12.39
CA ARG A 198 21.59 -9.05 -13.24
C ARG A 198 21.53 -10.52 -13.66
N ALA A 199 21.16 -11.41 -12.75
CA ALA A 199 21.23 -12.85 -12.96
C ALA A 199 20.03 -13.40 -13.75
N LEU A 200 18.87 -12.74 -13.70
CA LEU A 200 17.62 -13.22 -14.29
C LEU A 200 16.97 -12.21 -15.26
N PRO A 201 17.67 -11.75 -16.33
CA PRO A 201 17.09 -10.85 -17.32
C PRO A 201 16.05 -11.56 -18.21
N LEU A 202 15.01 -10.83 -18.60
CA LEU A 202 14.05 -11.29 -19.61
C LEU A 202 14.51 -10.88 -21.01
N GLY A 203 14.47 -11.82 -21.96
CA GLY A 203 14.88 -11.58 -23.35
C GLY A 203 13.97 -10.60 -24.11
N ALA A 204 14.49 -9.99 -25.18
CA ALA A 204 13.84 -8.90 -25.92
C ALA A 204 12.46 -9.22 -26.54
N GLN A 205 12.06 -10.49 -26.64
CA GLN A 205 10.73 -10.90 -27.12
C GLN A 205 9.68 -11.05 -25.99
N GLY A 206 10.10 -11.06 -24.72
CA GLY A 206 9.20 -10.98 -23.55
C GLY A 206 8.81 -9.55 -23.16
N ASN A 207 9.17 -8.57 -23.99
CA ASN A 207 9.18 -7.13 -23.72
C ASN A 207 7.82 -6.43 -23.62
N VAL A 208 6.72 -7.18 -23.53
CA VAL A 208 5.40 -6.58 -23.40
C VAL A 208 4.82 -6.99 -22.06
N ASP A 209 4.66 -6.02 -21.14
CA ASP A 209 3.84 -6.20 -19.94
C ASP A 209 2.50 -6.79 -20.40
N LEU A 210 2.19 -8.01 -19.95
CA LEU A 210 1.12 -8.84 -20.53
C LEU A 210 -0.18 -8.03 -20.69
N GLU A 211 -0.47 -7.61 -21.93
CA GLU A 211 -1.50 -6.59 -22.22
C GLU A 211 -2.90 -7.04 -21.78
N ASP A 212 -3.15 -8.34 -21.69
CA ASP A 212 -4.45 -8.90 -21.30
C ASP A 212 -4.60 -9.19 -19.80
N ARG A 213 -3.59 -8.89 -18.96
CA ARG A 213 -3.67 -9.08 -17.50
C ARG A 213 -4.02 -7.79 -16.76
N LYS A 214 -4.63 -7.95 -15.56
CA LYS A 214 -4.79 -6.87 -14.56
C LYS A 214 -3.42 -6.52 -13.97
N THR A 215 -2.59 -5.84 -14.75
CA THR A 215 -1.23 -5.43 -14.37
C THR A 215 -1.23 -4.31 -13.30
N GLY A 216 -0.09 -4.03 -12.68
CA GLY A 216 0.09 -2.86 -11.82
C GLY A 216 -0.29 -1.54 -12.51
N TRP A 217 0.01 -1.42 -13.81
CA TRP A 217 -0.42 -0.28 -14.62
C TRP A 217 -1.95 -0.15 -14.71
N HIS A 218 -2.68 -1.28 -14.70
CA HIS A 218 -4.15 -1.26 -14.64
C HIS A 218 -4.66 -0.75 -13.29
N LEU A 219 -3.98 -1.10 -12.17
CA LEU A 219 -4.33 -0.56 -10.85
C LEU A 219 -4.16 0.96 -10.79
N LEU A 220 -3.03 1.48 -11.28
CA LEU A 220 -2.81 2.92 -11.38
C LEU A 220 -3.85 3.60 -12.29
N ALA A 221 -4.09 3.04 -13.48
CA ALA A 221 -5.08 3.58 -14.41
C ALA A 221 -6.49 3.62 -13.79
N ARG A 222 -6.86 2.61 -12.98
CA ARG A 222 -8.13 2.56 -12.26
C ARG A 222 -8.22 3.64 -11.17
N ALA A 223 -7.13 3.89 -10.45
CA ALA A 223 -7.05 4.94 -9.44
C ALA A 223 -7.16 6.33 -10.09
N PHE A 224 -6.29 6.65 -11.05
CA PHE A 224 -6.31 7.94 -11.75
C PHE A 224 -7.57 8.16 -12.58
N GLY A 225 -8.14 7.08 -13.13
CA GLY A 225 -9.41 7.10 -13.87
C GLY A 225 -10.60 7.62 -13.05
N GLN A 226 -10.56 7.56 -11.71
CA GLN A 226 -11.60 8.18 -10.87
C GLN A 226 -11.74 9.68 -11.12
N SER A 227 -10.68 10.36 -11.58
CA SER A 227 -10.70 11.77 -11.96
C SER A 227 -11.68 12.07 -13.10
N TYR A 228 -12.02 11.07 -13.92
CA TYR A 228 -12.99 11.19 -15.03
C TYR A 228 -14.44 10.95 -14.57
N MET A 229 -14.68 10.61 -13.30
CA MET A 229 -16.00 10.37 -12.73
C MET A 229 -16.82 9.37 -13.57
N MET A 230 -17.95 9.80 -14.15
CA MET A 230 -18.82 8.96 -14.99
C MET A 230 -18.11 8.43 -16.25
N LEU A 231 -17.04 9.09 -16.72
CA LEU A 231 -16.28 8.69 -17.90
C LEU A 231 -15.06 7.81 -17.57
N ARG A 232 -14.92 7.35 -16.32
CA ARG A 232 -13.76 6.57 -15.86
C ARG A 232 -13.46 5.34 -16.72
N SER A 233 -14.49 4.59 -17.12
CA SER A 233 -14.32 3.37 -17.91
C SER A 233 -13.66 3.63 -19.27
N LEU A 234 -13.97 4.76 -19.89
CA LEU A 234 -13.41 5.18 -21.17
C LEU A 234 -11.95 5.61 -21.05
N SER A 235 -11.53 6.08 -19.87
CA SER A 235 -10.17 6.56 -19.63
C SER A 235 -9.14 5.43 -19.46
N TYR A 236 -9.57 4.24 -19.05
CA TYR A 236 -8.67 3.21 -18.53
C TYR A 236 -7.61 2.74 -19.53
N TYR A 237 -7.99 2.47 -20.79
CA TYR A 237 -7.05 1.99 -21.79
C TYR A 237 -5.98 3.04 -22.11
N GLY A 238 -6.42 4.28 -22.37
CA GLY A 238 -5.52 5.40 -22.68
C GLY A 238 -4.60 5.74 -21.50
N LEU A 239 -5.12 5.77 -20.27
CA LEU A 239 -4.32 6.00 -19.08
C LEU A 239 -3.31 4.87 -18.84
N ARG A 240 -3.72 3.61 -18.97
CA ARG A 240 -2.80 2.47 -18.81
C ARG A 240 -1.64 2.55 -19.80
N LYS A 241 -1.93 2.82 -21.08
CA LYS A 241 -0.91 2.97 -22.13
C LYS A 241 0.04 4.14 -21.88
N GLU A 242 -0.47 5.25 -21.34
CA GLU A 242 0.36 6.39 -20.97
C GLU A 242 1.23 6.07 -19.75
N LEU A 243 0.66 5.47 -18.71
CA LEU A 243 1.36 5.11 -17.48
C LEU A 243 2.43 4.05 -17.71
N SER A 244 2.20 3.04 -18.56
CA SER A 244 3.20 2.00 -18.83
C SER A 244 4.48 2.52 -19.49
N ARG A 245 4.46 3.73 -20.07
CA ARG A 245 5.67 4.38 -20.57
C ARG A 245 6.67 4.72 -19.46
N ILE A 246 6.23 4.83 -18.20
CA ILE A 246 7.11 4.98 -17.03
C ILE A 246 8.15 3.86 -17.00
N GLY A 247 7.73 2.62 -17.29
CA GLY A 247 8.62 1.44 -17.34
C GLY A 247 9.25 1.17 -18.70
N ARG A 248 9.18 2.08 -19.67
CA ARG A 248 9.68 1.83 -21.05
C ARG A 248 11.17 1.49 -21.08
N TRP A 249 11.95 2.23 -20.29
CA TRP A 249 13.42 2.12 -20.25
C TRP A 249 13.91 1.32 -19.05
N ALA A 250 13.00 0.69 -18.29
CA ALA A 250 13.37 -0.13 -17.16
C ALA A 250 14.04 -1.43 -17.64
N PRO A 251 15.06 -1.93 -16.90
CA PRO A 251 15.48 -3.32 -17.03
C PRO A 251 14.28 -4.26 -16.88
N ARG A 252 14.24 -5.31 -17.70
CA ARG A 252 13.17 -6.32 -17.66
C ARG A 252 13.72 -7.59 -17.06
N VAL A 253 13.20 -7.98 -15.90
CA VAL A 253 13.78 -9.07 -15.11
C VAL A 253 12.69 -9.96 -14.51
N VAL A 254 13.08 -11.17 -14.13
CA VAL A 254 12.27 -12.03 -13.26
C VAL A 254 12.33 -11.45 -11.85
N ILE A 255 11.34 -10.63 -11.49
CA ILE A 255 11.23 -10.03 -10.14
C ILE A 255 10.93 -11.09 -9.08
N ASP A 256 11.10 -10.75 -7.81
CA ASP A 256 10.66 -11.56 -6.68
C ASP A 256 9.15 -11.46 -6.48
N GLY A 257 8.61 -10.24 -6.47
CA GLY A 257 7.19 -9.97 -6.32
C GLY A 257 6.68 -9.96 -4.87
N ARG A 258 7.47 -10.38 -3.87
CA ARG A 258 7.13 -10.21 -2.44
C ARG A 258 8.34 -9.88 -1.59
N MET A 259 8.33 -8.70 -0.99
CA MET A 259 9.52 -8.19 -0.30
C MET A 259 9.25 -7.83 1.16
N GLY A 260 8.10 -8.24 1.69
CA GLY A 260 7.70 -7.92 3.05
C GLY A 260 8.48 -8.66 4.15
N PRO A 261 8.28 -8.27 5.42
CA PRO A 261 9.07 -8.78 6.55
C PRO A 261 9.04 -10.29 6.75
N ALA A 262 7.91 -10.93 6.43
CA ALA A 262 7.73 -12.37 6.58
C ALA A 262 8.65 -13.21 5.67
N GLU A 263 9.22 -12.57 4.64
CA GLU A 263 9.99 -13.24 3.60
C GLU A 263 11.49 -13.36 3.91
N TRP A 264 11.93 -12.78 5.03
CA TRP A 264 13.34 -12.65 5.39
C TRP A 264 13.65 -13.31 6.73
N ILE A 265 14.77 -14.03 6.78
CA ILE A 265 15.32 -14.60 8.01
C ILE A 265 16.69 -13.99 8.29
N LEU A 266 16.89 -13.55 9.53
CA LEU A 266 18.18 -13.14 10.08
C LEU A 266 18.83 -14.34 10.77
N PRO A 267 19.94 -14.90 10.26
CA PRO A 267 20.53 -16.11 10.81
C PRO A 267 21.03 -15.95 12.26
N GLU A 268 20.80 -16.95 13.12
CA GLU A 268 21.22 -16.95 14.54
C GLU A 268 22.75 -16.82 14.73
N GLY A 269 23.54 -17.26 13.76
CA GLY A 269 25.02 -17.17 13.79
C GLY A 269 25.60 -15.82 13.34
N GLY A 270 24.75 -14.84 13.04
CA GLY A 270 25.15 -13.64 12.32
C GLY A 270 25.39 -13.92 10.83
N GLY A 271 25.33 -12.87 10.01
CA GLY A 271 25.46 -12.97 8.56
C GLY A 271 24.37 -12.18 7.84
N PRO A 272 24.42 -12.15 6.50
CA PRO A 272 23.44 -11.41 5.72
C PRO A 272 22.05 -12.02 5.84
N ALA A 273 21.02 -11.18 5.70
CA ALA A 273 19.65 -11.66 5.68
C ALA A 273 19.41 -12.60 4.49
N VAL A 274 18.63 -13.67 4.74
CA VAL A 274 18.32 -14.71 3.76
C VAL A 274 16.85 -14.62 3.35
N LYS A 275 16.60 -14.59 2.04
CA LYS A 275 15.25 -14.56 1.45
C LYS A 275 14.72 -15.99 1.27
N VAL A 276 13.59 -16.33 1.90
CA VAL A 276 13.10 -17.73 2.05
C VAL A 276 11.83 -18.10 1.27
N ASP A 277 11.41 -17.26 0.32
CA ASP A 277 10.26 -17.50 -0.59
C ASP A 277 10.45 -16.79 -1.95
N PHE A 278 11.66 -16.91 -2.50
CA PHE A 278 12.12 -16.12 -3.65
C PHE A 278 11.55 -16.55 -5.01
N GLU A 279 10.87 -17.69 -5.05
CA GLU A 279 10.55 -18.43 -6.28
C GLU A 279 9.06 -18.46 -6.65
N GLU A 280 8.15 -18.10 -5.74
CA GLU A 280 6.71 -18.31 -5.92
C GLU A 280 5.97 -17.12 -6.54
N HIS A 281 6.48 -15.91 -6.37
CA HIS A 281 5.71 -14.69 -6.63
C HIS A 281 6.20 -13.97 -7.89
N GLY A 282 5.40 -13.01 -8.37
CA GLY A 282 5.69 -12.18 -9.54
C GLY A 282 5.05 -12.67 -10.85
N PHE A 283 4.47 -13.88 -10.89
CA PHE A 283 3.92 -14.52 -12.09
C PHE A 283 2.48 -15.04 -11.98
N ASP A 284 1.87 -15.02 -10.78
CA ASP A 284 0.48 -15.40 -10.60
C ASP A 284 -0.45 -14.37 -11.27
N ARG A 285 -1.68 -14.81 -11.59
CA ARG A 285 -2.77 -13.98 -12.12
C ARG A 285 -3.13 -12.81 -11.20
N ARG A 286 -2.83 -12.91 -9.90
CA ARG A 286 -3.08 -11.87 -8.91
C ARG A 286 -1.90 -10.91 -8.73
N ASP A 287 -0.71 -11.26 -9.23
CA ASP A 287 0.48 -10.45 -9.10
C ASP A 287 0.46 -9.26 -10.06
N LEU A 288 1.26 -8.24 -9.73
CA LEU A 288 1.37 -6.99 -10.49
C LEU A 288 1.73 -7.22 -11.96
N SER A 289 2.42 -8.32 -12.31
CA SER A 289 2.85 -8.63 -13.68
C SER A 289 3.60 -7.43 -14.32
N VAL A 290 4.47 -6.78 -13.53
CA VAL A 290 5.36 -5.68 -13.94
C VAL A 290 6.79 -6.16 -13.72
N PHE A 291 7.60 -6.17 -14.76
CA PHE A 291 8.94 -6.77 -14.74
C PHE A 291 10.07 -5.77 -14.45
N ASP A 292 9.74 -4.62 -13.84
CA ASP A 292 10.71 -3.62 -13.40
C ASP A 292 11.21 -3.99 -11.99
N PRO A 293 12.51 -4.20 -11.76
CA PRO A 293 13.06 -4.53 -10.43
C PRO A 293 12.72 -3.51 -9.35
N VAL A 294 12.41 -2.27 -9.73
CA VAL A 294 11.98 -1.22 -8.78
C VAL A 294 10.66 -1.58 -8.07
N VAL A 295 9.86 -2.50 -8.61
CA VAL A 295 8.68 -3.04 -7.93
C VAL A 295 9.06 -3.76 -6.64
N ASP A 296 10.17 -4.52 -6.63
CA ASP A 296 10.63 -5.22 -5.42
C ASP A 296 11.17 -4.22 -4.39
N LEU A 297 11.91 -3.19 -4.82
CA LEU A 297 12.38 -2.11 -3.94
C LEU A 297 11.19 -1.35 -3.32
N ALA A 298 10.15 -1.09 -4.12
CA ALA A 298 8.92 -0.48 -3.66
C ALA A 298 8.17 -1.37 -2.67
N GLY A 299 8.10 -2.68 -2.95
CA GLY A 299 7.55 -3.70 -2.04
C GLY A 299 8.23 -3.66 -0.69
N PHE A 300 9.57 -3.73 -0.70
CA PHE A 300 10.39 -3.69 0.49
C PHE A 300 10.16 -2.40 1.29
N SER A 301 10.23 -1.24 0.62
CA SER A 301 10.05 0.06 1.27
C SER A 301 8.68 0.21 1.94
N VAL A 302 7.60 -0.15 1.22
CA VAL A 302 6.23 0.00 1.71
C VAL A 302 5.93 -0.98 2.84
N GLU A 303 6.24 -2.26 2.66
CA GLU A 303 5.88 -3.32 3.61
C GLU A 303 6.73 -3.26 4.90
N HIS A 304 7.99 -2.81 4.82
CA HIS A 304 8.81 -2.53 6.01
C HIS A 304 8.61 -1.13 6.59
N ARG A 305 7.80 -0.28 5.95
CA ARG A 305 7.54 1.11 6.36
C ARG A 305 8.83 1.91 6.56
N LEU A 306 9.75 1.82 5.61
CA LEU A 306 11.09 2.39 5.76
C LEU A 306 11.06 3.90 6.05
N PRO A 307 11.84 4.37 7.03
CA PRO A 307 12.16 5.79 7.16
C PRO A 307 12.87 6.33 5.89
N VAL A 308 12.70 7.62 5.63
CA VAL A 308 13.25 8.30 4.43
C VAL A 308 14.75 8.05 4.22
N HIS A 309 15.55 8.09 5.30
CA HIS A 309 16.99 7.87 5.20
C HIS A 309 17.36 6.42 4.83
N LEU A 310 16.57 5.43 5.27
CA LEU A 310 16.77 4.03 4.89
C LEU A 310 16.25 3.75 3.48
N GLU A 311 15.16 4.37 3.04
CA GLU A 311 14.74 4.30 1.63
C GLU A 311 15.80 4.93 0.71
N GLY A 312 16.39 6.06 1.10
CA GLY A 312 17.51 6.67 0.37
C GLY A 312 18.71 5.72 0.27
N LEU A 313 19.07 5.04 1.37
CA LEU A 313 20.12 4.02 1.38
C LEU A 313 19.79 2.85 0.45
N LEU A 314 18.58 2.28 0.55
CA LEU A 314 18.09 1.19 -0.30
C LEU A 314 18.28 1.52 -1.79
N MET A 315 17.84 2.72 -2.19
CA MET A 315 17.91 3.16 -3.58
C MET A 315 19.35 3.43 -4.02
N SER A 316 20.16 4.10 -3.20
CA SER A 316 21.57 4.36 -3.54
C SER A 316 22.35 3.07 -3.77
N GLU A 317 22.23 2.11 -2.85
CA GLU A 317 22.91 0.82 -2.93
C GLU A 317 22.46 0.01 -4.16
N TYR A 318 21.17 0.05 -4.49
CA TYR A 318 20.65 -0.60 -5.70
C TYR A 318 21.21 0.06 -6.97
N VAL A 319 21.20 1.40 -7.05
CA VAL A 319 21.69 2.13 -8.23
C VAL A 319 23.17 1.89 -8.44
N ASP A 320 23.97 1.95 -7.37
CA ASP A 320 25.43 1.75 -7.43
C ASP A 320 25.79 0.34 -7.94
N ARG A 321 24.99 -0.68 -7.59
CA ARG A 321 25.22 -2.07 -8.01
C ARG A 321 24.66 -2.41 -9.39
N SER A 322 23.49 -1.86 -9.73
CA SER A 322 22.77 -2.21 -10.96
C SER A 322 23.12 -1.30 -12.14
N GLY A 323 23.55 -0.07 -11.88
CA GLY A 323 23.70 0.99 -12.88
C GLY A 323 22.38 1.62 -13.34
N ASP A 324 21.23 1.23 -12.76
CA ASP A 324 19.90 1.71 -13.14
C ASP A 324 19.59 3.09 -12.52
N VAL A 325 20.25 4.11 -13.02
CA VAL A 325 20.10 5.51 -12.56
C VAL A 325 18.67 6.05 -12.69
N GLY A 326 17.86 5.46 -13.57
CA GLY A 326 16.46 5.85 -13.76
C GLY A 326 15.50 5.29 -12.70
N ALA A 327 15.96 4.43 -11.79
CA ALA A 327 15.12 3.75 -10.80
C ALA A 327 14.38 4.72 -9.87
N LEU A 328 15.07 5.79 -9.44
CA LEU A 328 14.50 6.82 -8.57
C LEU A 328 13.25 7.48 -9.17
N ASP A 329 13.21 7.66 -10.49
CA ASP A 329 12.08 8.28 -11.20
C ASP A 329 10.86 7.36 -11.28
N ARG A 330 11.08 6.05 -11.24
CA ARG A 330 10.04 5.02 -11.37
C ARG A 330 9.52 4.56 -10.01
N LEU A 331 10.30 4.75 -8.94
CA LEU A 331 9.96 4.34 -7.57
C LEU A 331 8.58 4.83 -7.11
N PRO A 332 8.17 6.11 -7.30
CA PRO A 332 6.86 6.57 -6.85
C PRO A 332 5.70 5.81 -7.50
N ALA A 333 5.78 5.52 -8.80
CA ALA A 333 4.77 4.73 -9.50
C ALA A 333 4.73 3.29 -8.96
N CYS A 334 5.89 2.70 -8.70
CA CYS A 334 6.00 1.34 -8.15
C CYS A 334 5.44 1.25 -6.73
N LYS A 335 5.75 2.20 -5.83
CA LYS A 335 5.17 2.28 -4.49
C LYS A 335 3.65 2.40 -4.55
N MET A 336 3.12 3.24 -5.44
CA MET A 336 1.67 3.33 -5.64
C MET A 336 1.05 2.01 -6.13
N MET A 337 1.70 1.29 -7.05
CA MET A 337 1.25 -0.02 -7.53
C MET A 337 1.20 -1.05 -6.39
N VAL A 338 2.27 -1.13 -5.60
CA VAL A 338 2.37 -2.02 -4.45
C VAL A 338 1.27 -1.72 -3.43
N CYS A 339 1.10 -0.46 -3.01
CA CYS A 339 0.05 -0.11 -2.06
C CYS A 339 -1.35 -0.46 -2.56
N LEU A 340 -1.66 -0.17 -3.84
CA LEU A 340 -2.96 -0.47 -4.43
C LEU A 340 -3.19 -1.99 -4.55
N SER A 341 -2.15 -2.77 -4.87
CA SER A 341 -2.24 -4.23 -4.91
C SER A 341 -2.53 -4.78 -3.52
N ARG A 342 -1.75 -4.35 -2.53
CA ARG A 342 -1.89 -4.77 -1.14
C ARG A 342 -3.26 -4.42 -0.56
N GLN A 343 -3.79 -3.23 -0.86
CA GLN A 343 -5.17 -2.88 -0.50
C GLN A 343 -6.20 -3.80 -1.14
N SER A 344 -6.01 -4.18 -2.42
CA SER A 344 -6.92 -5.10 -3.11
C SER A 344 -6.87 -6.51 -2.50
N GLU A 345 -5.68 -6.97 -2.10
CA GLU A 345 -5.50 -8.25 -1.40
C GLU A 345 -6.18 -8.24 -0.03
N LEU A 346 -5.88 -7.25 0.80
CA LEU A 346 -6.44 -7.09 2.14
C LEU A 346 -7.97 -7.01 2.10
N ARG A 347 -8.54 -6.26 1.16
CA ARG A 347 -9.99 -6.22 0.95
C ARG A 347 -10.57 -7.56 0.52
N SER A 348 -9.80 -8.41 -0.15
CA SER A 348 -10.24 -9.77 -0.50
C SER A 348 -10.12 -10.72 0.70
N GLN A 349 -9.10 -10.55 1.53
CA GLN A 349 -8.83 -11.34 2.74
C GLN A 349 -9.76 -11.01 3.91
N ALA A 350 -10.36 -9.81 3.93
CA ALA A 350 -11.36 -9.41 4.94
C ALA A 350 -12.55 -10.37 5.05
N PHE A 351 -12.70 -11.28 4.09
CA PHE A 351 -13.75 -12.29 4.02
C PHE A 351 -13.29 -13.70 4.39
N ASP A 352 -11.99 -13.91 4.64
CA ASP A 352 -11.42 -15.20 4.98
C ASP A 352 -11.58 -15.47 6.49
N ALA A 353 -11.94 -16.71 6.85
CA ALA A 353 -12.06 -17.11 8.25
C ALA A 353 -10.71 -17.01 8.98
N GLY A 354 -10.64 -16.21 10.04
CA GLY A 354 -9.45 -16.05 10.89
C GLY A 354 -8.73 -14.70 10.79
N CYS A 355 -9.14 -13.78 9.90
CA CYS A 355 -8.63 -12.41 9.89
C CYS A 355 -9.49 -11.50 10.78
N ASP A 356 -8.88 -10.66 11.63
CA ASP A 356 -9.61 -9.59 12.32
C ASP A 356 -9.86 -8.42 11.34
N PRO A 357 -11.13 -8.09 11.00
CA PRO A 357 -11.45 -6.98 10.12
C PRO A 357 -10.91 -5.63 10.60
N ARG A 358 -10.66 -5.47 11.90
CA ARG A 358 -10.08 -4.26 12.50
C ARG A 358 -8.62 -4.10 12.10
N GLU A 359 -7.82 -5.16 12.23
CA GLU A 359 -6.41 -5.16 11.83
C GLU A 359 -6.28 -4.90 10.32
N VAL A 360 -7.11 -5.56 9.52
CA VAL A 360 -7.17 -5.34 8.06
C VAL A 360 -7.51 -3.88 7.74
N THR A 361 -8.43 -3.28 8.49
CA THR A 361 -8.83 -1.88 8.31
C THR A 361 -7.70 -0.91 8.66
N ILE A 362 -6.99 -1.16 9.76
CA ILE A 362 -5.81 -0.38 10.17
C ILE A 362 -4.72 -0.46 9.10
N GLU A 363 -4.45 -1.65 8.57
CA GLU A 363 -3.45 -1.81 7.51
C GLU A 363 -3.84 -1.07 6.22
N ILE A 364 -5.13 -1.10 5.84
CA ILE A 364 -5.64 -0.32 4.71
C ILE A 364 -5.43 1.19 4.96
N LEU A 365 -5.69 1.69 6.16
CA LEU A 365 -5.47 3.10 6.52
C LEU A 365 -3.99 3.50 6.39
N GLU A 366 -3.06 2.66 6.86
CA GLU A 366 -1.62 2.90 6.70
C GLU A 366 -1.21 2.92 5.22
N LEU A 367 -1.75 2.02 4.39
CA LEU A 367 -1.50 2.04 2.94
C LEU A 367 -2.05 3.30 2.25
N GLU A 368 -3.18 3.83 2.71
CA GLU A 368 -3.73 5.11 2.22
C GLU A 368 -2.82 6.29 2.59
N ARG A 369 -2.25 6.28 3.80
CA ARG A 369 -1.24 7.27 4.22
C ARG A 369 0.03 7.16 3.37
N ALA A 370 0.51 5.94 3.11
CA ALA A 370 1.67 5.71 2.26
C ALA A 370 1.43 6.22 0.83
N LEU A 371 0.27 5.92 0.24
CA LEU A 371 -0.14 6.45 -1.08
C LEU A 371 -0.16 7.99 -1.09
N SER A 372 -0.72 8.59 -0.04
CA SER A 372 -0.80 10.03 0.13
C SER A 372 0.59 10.66 0.20
N ASN A 373 1.48 10.12 1.05
CA ASN A 373 2.86 10.59 1.20
C ASN A 373 3.61 10.51 -0.14
N VAL A 374 3.56 9.37 -0.84
CA VAL A 374 4.22 9.18 -2.14
C VAL A 374 3.73 10.19 -3.18
N ALA A 375 2.42 10.43 -3.28
CA ALA A 375 1.86 11.38 -4.23
C ALA A 375 2.29 12.82 -3.92
N ASN A 376 2.26 13.19 -2.63
CA ASN A 376 2.56 14.53 -2.17
C ASN A 376 4.05 14.86 -2.26
N GLU A 377 4.93 13.94 -1.86
CA GLU A 377 6.38 14.07 -1.99
C GLU A 377 6.81 14.17 -3.46
N LEU A 378 6.22 13.34 -4.34
CA LEU A 378 6.47 13.44 -5.78
C LEU A 378 6.15 14.83 -6.31
N LEU A 379 4.96 15.36 -6.01
CA LEU A 379 4.55 16.68 -6.49
C LEU A 379 5.40 17.79 -5.89
N ALA A 380 5.73 17.69 -4.59
CA ALA A 380 6.57 18.67 -3.93
C ALA A 380 8.00 18.69 -4.52
N SER A 381 8.59 17.51 -4.76
CA SER A 381 9.90 17.37 -5.39
C SER A 381 9.89 17.84 -6.85
N ALA A 382 8.90 17.41 -7.64
CA ALA A 382 8.76 17.79 -9.05
C ALA A 382 8.64 19.30 -9.25
N TYR A 383 7.88 19.96 -8.37
CA TYR A 383 7.76 21.42 -8.39
C TYR A 383 8.81 22.13 -7.53
N ARG A 384 9.82 21.42 -7.00
CA ARG A 384 10.87 21.96 -6.12
C ARG A 384 10.29 22.88 -5.04
N ALA A 385 9.32 22.39 -4.27
CA ALA A 385 8.62 23.16 -3.24
C ALA A 385 9.64 23.98 -2.42
N PRO A 386 9.47 25.31 -2.32
CA PRO A 386 10.47 26.19 -1.74
C PRO A 386 10.64 25.87 -0.26
N ASN A 387 11.89 25.85 0.21
CA ASN A 387 12.17 25.74 1.63
C ASN A 387 11.72 27.04 2.32
N VAL A 388 10.70 26.98 3.18
CA VAL A 388 10.16 28.16 3.88
C VAL A 388 11.04 28.47 5.10
N GLY A 389 12.31 28.82 4.85
CA GLY A 389 13.29 29.16 5.88
C GLY A 389 13.37 30.65 6.24
N GLY A 390 12.58 31.52 5.60
CA GLY A 390 12.56 32.96 5.88
C GLY A 390 11.54 33.33 6.95
N GLU A 391 11.91 34.21 7.88
CA GLU A 391 10.94 34.88 8.75
C GLU A 391 9.99 35.73 7.90
N SER A 392 8.68 35.47 8.03
CA SER A 392 7.64 36.30 7.45
C SER A 392 6.69 36.77 8.53
N ASP A 393 6.27 38.03 8.44
CA ASP A 393 5.22 38.59 9.28
C ASP A 393 3.80 38.30 8.74
N ARG A 394 3.69 37.49 7.69
CA ARG A 394 2.43 37.09 7.05
C ARG A 394 2.29 35.58 6.96
N VAL A 395 1.21 35.04 7.51
CA VAL A 395 0.89 33.61 7.46
C VAL A 395 -0.40 33.35 6.71
N VAL A 396 -0.42 32.26 5.94
CA VAL A 396 -1.65 31.70 5.39
C VAL A 396 -1.90 30.32 6.00
N ALA A 397 -2.97 30.20 6.78
CA ALA A 397 -3.44 28.92 7.31
C ALA A 397 -4.33 28.23 6.28
N ILE A 398 -3.92 27.03 5.86
CA ILE A 398 -4.56 26.28 4.77
C ILE A 398 -5.13 24.98 5.33
N ASP A 399 -6.43 24.75 5.15
CA ASP A 399 -7.01 23.45 5.45
C ASP A 399 -6.45 22.36 4.51
N GLY A 400 -6.40 21.13 5.02
CA GLY A 400 -5.94 19.97 4.25
C GLY A 400 -7.00 19.49 3.27
N ASP A 401 -7.95 18.71 3.79
CA ASP A 401 -8.97 18.03 2.99
C ASP A 401 -9.94 19.04 2.35
N GLY A 402 -10.20 18.94 1.05
CA GLY A 402 -11.12 19.85 0.35
C GLY A 402 -10.49 21.18 -0.07
N VAL A 403 -9.30 21.51 0.41
CA VAL A 403 -8.56 22.74 0.05
C VAL A 403 -7.21 22.40 -0.59
N LEU A 404 -6.25 21.88 0.18
CA LEU A 404 -4.92 21.48 -0.31
C LEU A 404 -4.95 20.09 -0.99
N GLU A 405 -5.75 19.17 -0.47
CA GLU A 405 -5.82 17.77 -0.88
C GLU A 405 -7.27 17.33 -1.15
N ASP A 406 -7.43 16.32 -2.00
CA ASP A 406 -8.73 15.65 -2.19
C ASP A 406 -8.55 14.12 -2.18
N SER A 407 -9.64 13.42 -1.91
CA SER A 407 -9.68 11.96 -1.82
C SER A 407 -10.18 11.28 -3.10
N VAL A 408 -10.19 11.97 -4.25
CA VAL A 408 -10.81 11.46 -5.50
C VAL A 408 -10.17 10.15 -5.96
N LEU A 409 -8.88 9.97 -5.69
CA LEU A 409 -8.11 8.79 -6.09
C LEU A 409 -8.31 7.58 -5.15
N GLY A 410 -9.10 7.73 -4.09
CA GLY A 410 -9.26 6.73 -3.03
C GLY A 410 -8.30 6.90 -1.86
N PHE A 411 -7.41 7.90 -1.93
CA PHE A 411 -6.51 8.38 -0.88
C PHE A 411 -6.32 9.89 -1.08
N ASN A 412 -5.87 10.60 -0.06
CA ASN A 412 -5.69 12.06 -0.17
C ASN A 412 -4.42 12.40 -0.92
N ALA A 413 -4.52 13.31 -1.87
CA ALA A 413 -3.34 13.82 -2.57
C ALA A 413 -3.57 15.24 -3.03
N MET A 414 -2.50 16.04 -3.03
CA MET A 414 -2.44 17.31 -3.73
C MET A 414 -2.51 17.11 -5.24
N THR A 415 -2.78 18.20 -5.97
CA THR A 415 -2.61 18.28 -7.42
C THR A 415 -1.46 19.25 -7.74
N PRO A 416 -0.99 19.30 -9.00
CA PRO A 416 -0.13 20.39 -9.48
C PRO A 416 -0.62 21.78 -9.09
N ALA A 417 -1.93 22.06 -9.15
CA ALA A 417 -2.46 23.34 -8.70
C ALA A 417 -2.22 23.62 -7.21
N GLY A 418 -2.34 22.59 -6.35
CA GLY A 418 -2.11 22.71 -4.91
C GLY A 418 -0.67 23.10 -4.58
N VAL A 419 0.31 22.40 -5.16
CA VAL A 419 1.73 22.73 -4.94
C VAL A 419 2.10 24.09 -5.54
N LYS A 420 1.57 24.43 -6.72
CA LYS A 420 1.74 25.77 -7.29
C LYS A 420 1.18 26.87 -6.39
N ALA A 421 0.07 26.61 -5.68
CA ALA A 421 -0.50 27.58 -4.76
C ALA A 421 0.43 27.84 -3.58
N VAL A 422 0.97 26.77 -2.96
CA VAL A 422 1.98 26.86 -1.89
C VAL A 422 3.20 27.65 -2.37
N ARG A 423 3.73 27.32 -3.56
CA ARG A 423 4.84 28.07 -4.18
C ARG A 423 4.51 29.55 -4.35
N THR A 424 3.31 29.85 -4.84
CA THR A 424 2.86 31.22 -5.09
C THR A 424 2.81 32.04 -3.80
N PHE A 425 2.31 31.45 -2.70
CA PHE A 425 2.34 32.10 -1.39
C PHE A 425 3.77 32.42 -0.95
N VAL A 426 4.65 31.43 -0.98
CA VAL A 426 6.04 31.57 -0.52
C VAL A 426 6.81 32.60 -1.35
N ALA A 427 6.69 32.55 -2.69
CA ALA A 427 7.31 33.52 -3.60
C ALA A 427 6.85 34.97 -3.38
N HIS A 428 5.72 35.15 -2.67
CA HIS A 428 5.13 36.44 -2.35
C HIS A 428 5.17 36.78 -0.85
N GLY A 429 6.06 36.12 -0.10
CA GLY A 429 6.34 36.45 1.29
C GLY A 429 5.26 35.98 2.26
N TRP A 430 4.33 35.12 1.83
CA TRP A 430 3.40 34.46 2.74
C TRP A 430 4.00 33.14 3.20
N GLN A 431 3.91 32.87 4.50
CA GLN A 431 4.30 31.60 5.10
C GLN A 431 3.09 30.68 5.23
N PRO A 432 3.00 29.59 4.43
CA PRO A 432 1.90 28.66 4.55
C PRO A 432 2.09 27.75 5.77
N ILE A 433 1.00 27.55 6.51
CA ILE A 433 0.89 26.53 7.55
C ILE A 433 -0.35 25.68 7.30
N LEU A 434 -0.31 24.41 7.71
CA LEU A 434 -1.49 23.55 7.63
C LEU A 434 -2.41 23.77 8.84
N ALA A 435 -3.72 23.65 8.65
CA ALA A 435 -4.70 23.67 9.74
C ALA A 435 -5.79 22.62 9.50
N THR A 436 -5.62 21.41 10.03
CA THR A 436 -6.38 20.24 9.60
C THR A 436 -6.82 19.34 10.76
N GLY A 437 -7.85 18.52 10.50
CA GLY A 437 -8.26 17.42 11.37
C GLY A 437 -7.42 16.16 11.20
N ARG A 438 -6.34 16.18 10.41
CA ARG A 438 -5.41 15.05 10.19
C ARG A 438 -4.50 14.81 11.40
N SER A 439 -3.93 13.61 11.48
CA SER A 439 -2.99 13.23 12.53
C SER A 439 -1.75 14.12 12.54
N LEU A 440 -1.12 14.26 13.72
CA LEU A 440 0.15 14.96 13.86
C LEU A 440 1.23 14.43 12.90
N ARG A 441 1.32 13.11 12.75
CA ARG A 441 2.27 12.47 11.83
C ARG A 441 2.01 12.88 10.39
N GLU A 442 0.74 12.84 9.95
CA GLU A 442 0.38 13.29 8.61
C GLU A 442 0.79 14.75 8.38
N VAL A 443 0.49 15.65 9.33
CA VAL A 443 0.87 17.07 9.25
C VAL A 443 2.39 17.25 9.17
N ALA A 444 3.16 16.55 10.01
CA ALA A 444 4.62 16.61 9.99
C ALA A 444 5.18 16.16 8.63
N ASP A 445 4.66 15.06 8.06
CA ASP A 445 5.08 14.57 6.74
C ASP A 445 4.80 15.59 5.63
N ARG A 446 3.62 16.23 5.63
CA ARG A 446 3.30 17.26 4.61
C ARG A 446 4.17 18.50 4.80
N CYS A 447 4.44 18.90 6.06
CA CYS A 447 5.33 20.03 6.33
C CYS A 447 6.74 19.75 5.80
N ARG A 448 7.30 18.56 6.04
CA ARG A 448 8.60 18.16 5.49
C ARG A 448 8.60 18.14 3.96
N ALA A 449 7.60 17.52 3.35
CA ALA A 449 7.52 17.41 1.90
C ALA A 449 7.44 18.78 1.21
N LEU A 450 6.62 19.70 1.76
CA LEU A 450 6.38 21.03 1.20
C LEU A 450 7.33 22.11 1.72
N GLY A 451 8.22 21.78 2.67
CA GLY A 451 9.11 22.74 3.33
C GLY A 451 8.38 23.77 4.21
N LEU A 452 7.23 23.44 4.79
CA LEU A 452 6.43 24.36 5.61
C LEU A 452 6.99 24.48 7.03
N ARG A 453 6.82 25.66 7.66
CA ARG A 453 7.27 25.93 9.03
C ARG A 453 6.54 25.11 10.09
N GLY A 454 5.35 24.63 9.79
CA GLY A 454 4.57 23.84 10.72
C GLY A 454 3.10 23.73 10.34
N GLY A 455 2.33 23.21 11.28
CA GLY A 455 0.90 23.05 11.11
C GLY A 455 0.16 22.74 12.40
N ILE A 456 -1.13 22.98 12.35
CA ILE A 456 -2.11 22.71 13.40
C ILE A 456 -2.78 21.38 13.03
N ALA A 457 -2.60 20.36 13.87
CA ALA A 457 -3.11 19.01 13.64
C ALA A 457 -4.27 18.68 14.59
N GLU A 458 -4.99 17.62 14.25
CA GLU A 458 -6.07 17.04 15.06
C GLU A 458 -7.05 18.11 15.58
N TYR A 459 -7.53 18.94 14.65
CA TYR A 459 -8.52 20.00 14.89
C TYR A 459 -8.05 21.13 15.81
N GLY A 460 -6.75 21.28 16.05
CA GLY A 460 -6.23 22.29 16.97
C GLY A 460 -5.71 21.74 18.29
N ALA A 461 -5.70 20.42 18.48
CA ALA A 461 -5.25 19.82 19.73
C ALA A 461 -3.73 19.89 19.90
N VAL A 462 -2.98 19.94 18.80
CA VAL A 462 -1.52 19.91 18.79
C VAL A 462 -0.97 20.70 17.59
N LEU A 463 0.19 21.35 17.77
CA LEU A 463 0.94 21.99 16.70
C LEU A 463 2.23 21.24 16.43
N TRP A 464 2.60 21.14 15.16
CA TRP A 464 3.92 20.74 14.71
C TRP A 464 4.74 21.97 14.38
N ASP A 465 5.92 22.09 14.98
CA ASP A 465 6.94 23.10 14.71
C ASP A 465 8.09 22.43 13.93
N ALA A 466 8.20 22.72 12.64
CA ALA A 466 9.18 22.08 11.77
C ALA A 466 10.61 22.57 12.03
N GLU A 467 10.80 23.79 12.56
CA GLU A 467 12.14 24.30 12.91
C GLU A 467 12.73 23.53 14.09
N ARG A 468 11.89 23.17 15.05
CA ARG A 468 12.29 22.44 16.28
C ARG A 468 12.14 20.94 16.16
N GLU A 469 11.56 20.46 15.07
CA GLU A 469 11.06 19.10 14.90
C GLU A 469 10.29 18.60 16.13
N ALA A 470 9.40 19.45 16.67
CA ALA A 470 8.74 19.20 17.94
C ALA A 470 7.25 19.50 17.90
N ALA A 471 6.49 18.76 18.70
CA ALA A 471 5.06 18.97 18.88
C ALA A 471 4.78 19.83 20.13
N THR A 472 3.78 20.69 20.05
CA THR A 472 3.25 21.46 21.19
C THR A 472 1.78 21.13 21.38
N VAL A 473 1.46 20.48 22.50
CA VAL A 473 0.09 20.08 22.84
C VAL A 473 -0.67 21.27 23.41
N LEU A 474 -1.84 21.56 22.84
CA LEU A 474 -2.77 22.59 23.34
C LEU A 474 -3.96 22.03 24.08
N GLN A 475 -4.26 20.74 23.87
CA GLN A 475 -5.32 20.05 24.58
C GLN A 475 -5.08 20.06 26.09
N THR A 476 -6.15 20.23 26.86
CA THR A 476 -6.08 20.22 28.33
C THR A 476 -5.87 18.81 28.87
N HIS A 477 -5.30 18.70 30.07
CA HIS A 477 -5.12 17.40 30.74
C HIS A 477 -6.45 16.64 30.96
N ALA A 478 -7.55 17.37 31.21
CA ALA A 478 -8.88 16.77 31.38
C ALA A 478 -9.37 16.13 30.07
N GLU A 479 -9.30 16.87 28.96
CA GLU A 479 -9.66 16.36 27.63
C GLU A 479 -8.80 15.15 27.24
N SER A 480 -7.49 15.20 27.48
CA SER A 480 -6.59 14.06 27.20
C SER A 480 -6.89 12.84 28.09
N ALA A 481 -7.32 13.05 29.34
CA ALA A 481 -7.76 11.96 30.21
C ALA A 481 -9.06 11.33 29.69
N ASP A 482 -10.03 12.14 29.27
CA ASP A 482 -11.29 11.69 28.70
C ASP A 482 -11.09 10.93 27.39
N LEU A 483 -10.24 11.41 26.48
CA LEU A 483 -9.91 10.68 25.25
C LEU A 483 -9.25 9.31 25.53
N ARG A 484 -8.35 9.22 26.51
CA ARG A 484 -7.75 7.94 26.92
C ARG A 484 -8.79 6.99 27.53
N ARG A 485 -9.77 7.53 28.26
CA ARG A 485 -10.89 6.74 28.78
C ARG A 485 -11.80 6.26 27.65
N LEU A 486 -12.14 7.14 26.70
CA LEU A 486 -12.92 6.81 25.52
C LEU A 486 -12.27 5.69 24.70
N ARG A 487 -10.97 5.75 24.40
CA ARG A 487 -10.26 4.67 23.68
C ARG A 487 -10.38 3.32 24.40
N ARG A 488 -10.20 3.29 25.72
CA ARG A 488 -10.35 2.06 26.52
C ARG A 488 -11.77 1.52 26.50
N THR A 489 -12.78 2.41 26.50
CA THR A 489 -14.18 2.01 26.36
C THR A 489 -14.47 1.44 24.97
N LEU A 490 -13.99 2.09 23.91
CA LEU A 490 -14.20 1.65 22.53
C LEU A 490 -13.51 0.33 22.19
N ALA A 491 -12.39 0.03 22.85
CA ALA A 491 -11.69 -1.26 22.70
C ALA A 491 -12.54 -2.47 23.12
N GLN A 492 -13.67 -2.24 23.81
CA GLN A 492 -14.62 -3.29 24.21
C GLN A 492 -15.64 -3.63 23.11
N TYR A 493 -15.63 -2.90 22.00
CA TYR A 493 -16.56 -3.05 20.89
C TYR A 493 -15.83 -3.58 19.65
N ASP A 494 -16.25 -4.72 19.14
CA ASP A 494 -15.59 -5.39 18.01
C ASP A 494 -16.02 -4.82 16.65
N GLU A 495 -17.13 -4.09 16.60
CA GLU A 495 -17.66 -3.44 15.40
C GLU A 495 -16.96 -2.12 15.04
N PHE A 496 -16.14 -1.57 15.94
CA PHE A 496 -15.47 -0.29 15.75
C PHE A 496 -13.96 -0.43 15.58
N VAL A 497 -13.42 0.42 14.72
CA VAL A 497 -11.98 0.63 14.57
C VAL A 497 -11.65 2.03 15.04
N VAL A 498 -10.75 2.10 16.02
CA VAL A 498 -10.07 3.33 16.42
C VAL A 498 -8.77 3.42 15.64
N ASP A 499 -8.60 4.50 14.89
CA ASP A 499 -7.38 4.73 14.12
C ASP A 499 -6.21 5.10 15.04
N PRO A 500 -5.15 4.28 15.12
CA PRO A 500 -4.05 4.49 16.06
C PRO A 500 -3.18 5.70 15.72
N ALA A 501 -3.28 6.26 14.51
CA ALA A 501 -2.50 7.43 14.13
C ALA A 501 -2.93 8.74 14.82
N TYR A 502 -4.10 8.75 15.47
CA TYR A 502 -4.66 9.93 16.12
C TYR A 502 -4.45 9.85 17.63
N GLU A 503 -3.56 10.70 18.15
CA GLU A 503 -3.15 10.71 19.56
C GLU A 503 -3.97 11.70 20.38
N TYR A 504 -4.29 12.86 19.79
CA TYR A 504 -4.96 13.99 20.46
C TYR A 504 -6.44 14.13 20.09
N SER A 505 -6.94 13.22 19.27
CA SER A 505 -8.34 13.00 18.93
C SER A 505 -8.60 11.51 18.70
N VAL A 506 -9.86 11.09 18.68
CA VAL A 506 -10.26 9.71 18.42
C VAL A 506 -11.02 9.66 17.11
N ARG A 507 -10.39 9.07 16.08
CA ARG A 507 -11.02 8.82 14.78
C ARG A 507 -11.61 7.41 14.73
N LEU A 508 -12.89 7.34 14.38
CA LEU A 508 -13.72 6.15 14.47
C LEU A 508 -14.29 5.74 13.12
N TYR A 509 -14.27 4.43 12.91
CA TYR A 509 -14.94 3.78 11.80
C TYR A 509 -15.81 2.64 12.31
N HIS A 510 -17.02 2.52 11.75
CA HIS A 510 -17.77 1.28 11.80
C HIS A 510 -17.30 0.38 10.67
N VAL A 511 -16.92 -0.86 11.00
CA VAL A 511 -16.54 -1.87 10.01
C VAL A 511 -17.71 -2.81 9.83
N ASN A 512 -18.21 -2.93 8.60
CA ASN A 512 -19.23 -3.93 8.33
C ASN A 512 -18.59 -5.30 8.00
N PRO A 513 -19.37 -6.40 8.06
CA PRO A 513 -18.86 -7.72 7.69
C PRO A 513 -18.33 -7.83 6.25
N SER A 514 -18.60 -6.83 5.40
CA SER A 514 -18.05 -6.74 4.04
C SER A 514 -16.73 -5.96 3.95
N GLY A 515 -16.09 -5.62 5.07
CA GLY A 515 -14.82 -4.89 5.14
C GLY A 515 -14.89 -3.44 4.67
N SER A 516 -16.09 -2.87 4.50
CA SER A 516 -16.28 -1.47 4.14
C SER A 516 -16.42 -0.59 5.38
N ARG A 517 -15.69 0.53 5.36
CA ARG A 517 -15.69 1.54 6.43
C ARG A 517 -16.88 2.49 6.27
N LYS A 518 -17.57 2.77 7.37
CA LYS A 518 -18.62 3.79 7.46
C LYS A 518 -18.39 4.69 8.68
N PRO A 519 -18.88 5.94 8.69
CA PRO A 519 -18.90 6.74 9.90
C PRO A 519 -19.77 6.06 10.97
N VAL A 520 -19.37 6.19 12.23
CA VAL A 520 -20.18 5.77 13.38
C VAL A 520 -21.26 6.84 13.63
N PRO A 521 -22.55 6.48 13.82
CA PRO A 521 -23.60 7.46 14.03
C PRO A 521 -23.26 8.43 15.18
N VAL A 522 -23.33 9.74 14.91
CA VAL A 522 -22.99 10.79 15.89
C VAL A 522 -23.79 10.64 17.17
N THR A 523 -25.09 10.39 17.06
CA THR A 523 -25.99 10.20 18.20
C THR A 523 -25.56 9.06 19.11
N TRP A 524 -25.08 7.96 18.54
CA TRP A 524 -24.57 6.81 19.29
C TRP A 524 -23.30 7.18 20.07
N VAL A 525 -22.37 7.91 19.44
CA VAL A 525 -21.15 8.37 20.09
C VAL A 525 -21.49 9.36 21.21
N GLU A 526 -22.40 10.30 20.99
CA GLU A 526 -22.85 11.23 22.02
C GLU A 526 -23.52 10.54 23.21
N ASP A 527 -24.34 9.52 22.97
CA ASP A 527 -24.93 8.70 24.03
C ASP A 527 -23.86 7.96 24.84
N LEU A 528 -22.81 7.47 24.17
CA LEU A 528 -21.65 6.89 24.83
C LEU A 528 -20.94 7.92 25.71
N LEU A 529 -20.66 9.11 25.20
CA LEU A 529 -20.02 10.19 25.97
C LEU A 529 -20.84 10.53 27.22
N ARG A 530 -22.16 10.70 27.09
CA ARG A 530 -23.07 10.95 28.21
C ARG A 530 -23.06 9.83 29.24
N ARG A 531 -23.17 8.56 28.80
CA ARG A 531 -23.19 7.38 29.68
C ARG A 531 -21.93 7.29 30.54
N TRP A 532 -20.77 7.60 29.95
CA TRP A 532 -19.48 7.51 30.63
C TRP A 532 -19.04 8.81 31.31
N LYS A 533 -19.86 9.87 31.27
CA LYS A 533 -19.56 11.21 31.82
C LYS A 533 -18.25 11.77 31.26
N LEU A 534 -18.12 11.76 29.95
CA LEU A 534 -16.97 12.29 29.21
C LEU A 534 -17.32 13.70 28.68
N ASP A 535 -17.70 14.58 29.61
CA ASP A 535 -18.26 15.90 29.31
C ASP A 535 -17.22 16.87 28.70
N GLY A 536 -15.93 16.53 28.80
CA GLY A 536 -14.84 17.25 28.16
C GLY A 536 -14.69 16.99 26.66
N LEU A 537 -15.56 16.20 26.02
CA LEU A 537 -15.41 15.80 24.62
C LEU A 537 -16.60 16.24 23.74
N ARG A 538 -16.34 16.45 22.45
CA ARG A 538 -17.35 16.70 21.42
C ARG A 538 -17.15 15.82 20.20
N VAL A 539 -18.23 15.55 19.47
CA VAL A 539 -18.22 14.72 18.26
C VAL A 539 -18.24 15.60 17.01
N ILE A 540 -17.47 15.21 15.99
CA ILE A 540 -17.41 15.83 14.67
C ILE A 540 -17.82 14.79 13.64
N GLU A 541 -18.81 15.12 12.81
CA GLU A 541 -19.23 14.27 11.71
C GLU A 541 -18.34 14.50 10.48
N GLY A 542 -17.55 13.48 10.12
CA GLY A 542 -16.77 13.45 8.89
C GLY A 542 -17.52 12.75 7.75
N LYS A 543 -17.05 12.96 6.52
CA LYS A 543 -17.69 12.38 5.32
C LYS A 543 -17.58 10.84 5.24
N GLY A 544 -16.55 10.26 5.85
CA GLY A 544 -16.32 8.81 5.86
C GLY A 544 -15.90 8.25 7.21
N GLN A 545 -15.94 9.07 8.25
CA GLN A 545 -15.45 8.78 9.59
C GLN A 545 -16.20 9.63 10.62
N THR A 546 -16.08 9.26 11.88
CA THR A 546 -16.56 10.07 13.00
C THR A 546 -15.37 10.41 13.89
N ASP A 547 -15.19 11.68 14.21
CA ASP A 547 -14.07 12.16 14.99
C ASP A 547 -14.57 12.62 16.37
N VAL A 548 -13.80 12.37 17.42
CA VAL A 548 -14.06 12.88 18.77
C VAL A 548 -12.85 13.67 19.25
N VAL A 549 -13.09 14.91 19.66
CA VAL A 549 -12.04 15.86 20.06
C VAL A 549 -12.37 16.45 21.43
N GLY A 550 -11.40 17.16 22.03
CA GLY A 550 -11.64 17.94 23.23
C GLY A 550 -12.69 19.03 22.99
N MET A 551 -13.52 19.31 23.99
CA MET A 551 -14.62 20.28 23.92
C MET A 551 -14.12 21.67 23.50
N THR A 552 -12.96 22.08 24.00
CA THR A 552 -12.36 23.38 23.70
C THR A 552 -11.48 23.36 22.45
N THR A 553 -11.18 22.18 21.92
CA THR A 553 -10.29 21.97 20.77
C THR A 553 -10.94 22.49 19.48
N ASN A 554 -10.29 23.48 18.86
CA ASN A 554 -10.65 23.97 17.53
C ASN A 554 -9.44 24.62 16.83
N LYS A 555 -9.47 24.66 15.48
CA LYS A 555 -8.39 25.18 14.65
C LYS A 555 -8.06 26.65 14.93
N GLY A 556 -9.05 27.42 15.39
CA GLY A 556 -8.91 28.84 15.75
C GLY A 556 -7.99 29.07 16.94
N GLU A 557 -8.13 28.28 18.02
CA GLU A 557 -7.21 28.37 19.16
C GLU A 557 -5.78 28.00 18.77
N GLY A 558 -5.61 26.97 17.94
CA GLY A 558 -4.33 26.62 17.34
C GLY A 558 -3.70 27.80 16.60
N LEU A 559 -4.48 28.48 15.76
CA LEU A 559 -4.01 29.64 14.99
C LEU A 559 -3.66 30.83 15.89
N ARG A 560 -4.46 31.11 16.93
CA ARG A 560 -4.15 32.18 17.89
C ARG A 560 -2.88 31.89 18.68
N TYR A 561 -2.69 30.63 19.09
CA TYR A 561 -1.44 30.21 19.73
C TYR A 561 -0.25 30.40 18.79
N TRP A 562 -0.36 29.94 17.53
CA TRP A 562 0.67 30.12 16.52
C TRP A 562 1.01 31.61 16.33
N ARG A 563 0.00 32.47 16.14
CA ARG A 563 0.17 33.92 15.93
C ARG A 563 0.93 34.58 17.10
N ARG A 564 0.55 34.28 18.35
CA ARG A 564 1.24 34.81 19.54
C ARG A 564 2.70 34.35 19.62
N ARG A 565 2.96 33.08 19.33
CA ARG A 565 4.30 32.49 19.41
C ARG A 565 5.23 32.98 18.31
N SER A 566 4.72 33.12 17.09
CA SER A 566 5.50 33.47 15.90
C SER A 566 5.64 34.98 15.67
N GLY A 567 4.87 35.81 16.39
CA GLY A 567 4.90 37.28 16.22
C GLY A 567 4.32 37.77 14.89
N VAL A 568 3.59 36.91 14.17
CA VAL A 568 3.02 37.21 12.85
C VAL A 568 1.96 38.30 12.94
N ARG A 569 2.02 39.26 12.02
CA ARG A 569 1.16 40.44 11.99
C ARG A 569 -0.11 40.22 11.16
N GLU A 570 0.03 39.65 9.97
CA GLU A 570 -1.08 39.40 9.03
C GLU A 570 -1.36 37.90 8.90
N VAL A 571 -2.62 37.51 9.02
CA VAL A 571 -3.07 36.14 8.94
C VAL A 571 -4.22 36.01 7.94
N ALA A 572 -4.02 35.20 6.90
CA ALA A 572 -5.08 34.73 6.03
C ALA A 572 -5.46 33.28 6.39
N ALA A 573 -6.73 32.92 6.26
CA ALA A 573 -7.22 31.56 6.45
C ALA A 573 -8.01 31.07 5.24
N ILE A 574 -7.82 29.80 4.89
CA ILE A 574 -8.48 29.13 3.77
C ILE A 574 -9.07 27.79 4.26
N GLY A 575 -10.39 27.65 4.12
CA GLY A 575 -11.14 26.48 4.58
C GLY A 575 -12.39 26.22 3.73
N ASP A 576 -13.04 25.09 3.92
CA ASP A 576 -14.25 24.71 3.16
C ASP A 576 -15.39 24.12 4.01
N THR A 577 -15.18 23.91 5.31
CA THR A 577 -16.18 23.29 6.21
C THR A 577 -16.51 24.14 7.45
N MET A 578 -17.58 23.76 8.15
CA MET A 578 -17.96 24.40 9.42
C MET A 578 -16.87 24.39 10.50
N GLU A 579 -15.99 23.37 10.50
CA GLU A 579 -14.87 23.28 11.46
C GLU A 579 -13.79 24.36 11.20
N ASP A 580 -13.85 25.07 10.06
CA ASP A 580 -12.98 26.20 9.75
C ASP A 580 -13.53 27.54 10.25
N LEU A 581 -14.78 27.59 10.74
CA LEU A 581 -15.36 28.84 11.27
C LEU A 581 -14.51 29.44 12.41
N PRO A 582 -14.02 28.68 13.41
CA PRO A 582 -13.11 29.22 14.41
C PRO A 582 -11.77 29.68 13.83
N LEU A 583 -11.27 29.01 12.78
CA LEU A 583 -10.05 29.40 12.06
C LEU A 583 -10.24 30.77 11.40
N PHE A 584 -11.36 30.97 10.70
CA PHE A 584 -11.74 32.24 10.08
C PHE A 584 -11.89 33.37 11.10
N ARG A 585 -12.51 33.11 12.26
CA ARG A 585 -12.64 34.09 13.35
C ARG A 585 -11.29 34.50 13.97
N ALA A 586 -10.22 33.73 13.76
CA ALA A 586 -8.88 34.03 14.25
C ALA A 586 -7.98 34.70 13.19
N ALA A 587 -8.45 34.80 11.94
CA ALA A 587 -7.71 35.35 10.80
C ALA A 587 -8.19 36.77 10.45
N ASP A 588 -7.31 37.53 9.80
CA ASP A 588 -7.61 38.89 9.34
C ASP A 588 -8.32 38.86 7.96
N ARG A 589 -8.07 37.80 7.16
CA ARG A 589 -8.67 37.61 5.83
C ARG A 589 -9.12 36.16 5.65
N CYS A 590 -10.34 35.96 5.16
CA CYS A 590 -10.93 34.64 5.00
C CYS A 590 -11.26 34.35 3.54
N PHE A 591 -10.82 33.19 3.05
CA PHE A 591 -11.07 32.73 1.70
C PHE A 591 -11.60 31.30 1.70
N ALA A 592 -12.34 30.95 0.65
CA ALA A 592 -12.77 29.58 0.43
C ALA A 592 -12.83 29.22 -1.06
N PRO A 593 -12.49 27.98 -1.44
CA PRO A 593 -12.76 27.48 -2.78
C PRO A 593 -14.27 27.23 -2.99
N ALA A 594 -14.70 27.08 -4.24
CA ALA A 594 -16.11 26.92 -4.60
C ALA A 594 -16.78 25.62 -4.11
N ASN A 595 -16.05 24.70 -3.47
CA ASN A 595 -16.61 23.53 -2.78
C ASN A 595 -16.97 23.79 -1.32
N VAL A 596 -16.81 25.03 -0.83
CA VAL A 596 -17.25 25.44 0.49
C VAL A 596 -18.70 25.06 0.76
N ARG A 597 -18.98 24.58 1.97
CA ARG A 597 -20.34 24.25 2.38
C ARG A 597 -21.19 25.51 2.61
N ALA A 598 -22.48 25.41 2.27
CA ALA A 598 -23.41 26.53 2.35
C ALA A 598 -23.67 27.00 3.79
N ASP A 599 -23.62 26.10 4.76
CA ASP A 599 -23.73 26.39 6.19
C ASP A 599 -22.57 27.31 6.67
N LEU A 600 -21.34 27.07 6.21
CA LEU A 600 -20.19 27.91 6.52
C LEU A 600 -20.33 29.31 5.92
N VAL A 601 -20.76 29.39 4.66
CA VAL A 601 -21.02 30.68 4.00
C VAL A 601 -22.09 31.48 4.76
N ALA A 602 -23.17 30.82 5.18
CA ALA A 602 -24.23 31.43 5.98
C ALA A 602 -23.71 31.92 7.34
N ALA A 603 -22.88 31.12 8.02
CA ALA A 603 -22.34 31.45 9.34
C ALA A 603 -21.33 32.62 9.34
N MET A 604 -20.61 32.84 8.24
CA MET A 604 -19.66 33.96 8.11
C MET A 604 -20.35 35.31 7.86
N GLY A 605 -21.58 35.30 7.33
CA GLY A 605 -22.28 36.50 6.90
C GLY A 605 -21.78 37.08 5.57
N ALA A 606 -22.60 37.92 4.94
CA ALA A 606 -22.27 38.51 3.65
C ALA A 606 -21.03 39.42 3.72
N GLY A 607 -20.05 39.19 2.84
CA GLY A 607 -18.84 40.01 2.71
C GLY A 607 -17.64 39.59 3.56
N SER A 608 -17.84 38.77 4.61
CA SER A 608 -16.76 38.33 5.51
C SER A 608 -15.90 37.19 4.95
N LEU A 609 -16.42 36.44 3.96
CA LEU A 609 -15.74 35.31 3.33
C LEU A 609 -15.66 35.52 1.82
N ARG A 610 -14.44 35.49 1.27
CA ARG A 610 -14.21 35.56 -0.18
C ARG A 610 -14.20 34.17 -0.80
N VAL A 611 -15.27 33.83 -1.51
CA VAL A 611 -15.38 32.55 -2.23
C VAL A 611 -14.92 32.72 -3.68
N VAL A 612 -13.91 31.96 -4.10
CA VAL A 612 -13.44 31.96 -5.50
C VAL A 612 -14.22 30.97 -6.37
N ARG A 613 -14.10 31.09 -7.70
CA ARG A 613 -14.80 30.19 -8.65
C ARG A 613 -14.18 28.80 -8.74
N GLY A 614 -12.86 28.69 -8.58
CA GLY A 614 -12.15 27.42 -8.58
C GLY A 614 -12.57 26.54 -7.40
N ARG A 615 -12.74 25.23 -7.64
CA ARG A 615 -12.95 24.23 -6.59
C ARG A 615 -11.60 23.67 -6.13
N THR A 616 -11.55 23.23 -4.88
CA THR A 616 -10.43 22.52 -4.24
C THR A 616 -9.10 23.21 -4.54
N GLN A 617 -8.10 22.49 -5.03
CA GLN A 617 -6.75 22.97 -5.29
C GLN A 617 -6.68 24.04 -6.39
N ARG A 618 -7.61 24.00 -7.37
CA ARG A 618 -7.70 25.09 -8.36
C ARG A 618 -8.21 26.38 -7.72
N GLY A 619 -9.14 26.25 -6.78
CA GLY A 619 -9.60 27.35 -5.94
C GLY A 619 -8.46 27.88 -5.08
N LEU A 620 -7.71 26.99 -4.43
CA LEU A 620 -6.52 27.36 -3.66
C LEU A 620 -5.49 28.13 -4.50
N LEU A 621 -5.18 27.67 -5.73
CA LEU A 621 -4.28 28.40 -6.64
C LEU A 621 -4.85 29.76 -7.05
N GLN A 622 -6.16 29.85 -7.30
CA GLN A 622 -6.81 31.13 -7.58
C GLN A 622 -6.69 32.09 -6.40
N ILE A 623 -6.96 31.63 -5.18
CA ILE A 623 -6.80 32.41 -3.95
C ILE A 623 -5.36 32.85 -3.79
N ALA A 624 -4.39 31.94 -3.99
CA ALA A 624 -2.98 32.26 -3.88
C ALA A 624 -2.60 33.40 -4.83
N ARG A 625 -3.05 33.35 -6.09
CA ARG A 625 -2.83 34.44 -7.07
C ARG A 625 -3.51 35.74 -6.66
N GLU A 626 -4.74 35.68 -6.14
CA GLU A 626 -5.46 36.88 -5.67
C GLU A 626 -4.80 37.52 -4.44
N VAL A 627 -4.24 36.70 -3.53
CA VAL A 627 -3.51 37.14 -2.34
C VAL A 627 -2.11 37.67 -2.70
N ALA A 628 -1.45 37.05 -3.68
CA ALA A 628 -0.05 37.29 -4.02
C ALA A 628 0.19 38.35 -5.10
N HIS A 629 -0.64 38.42 -6.14
CA HIS A 629 -0.36 39.21 -7.35
C HIS A 629 -1.21 40.49 -7.51
N GLY A 630 -2.34 40.60 -6.79
CA GLY A 630 -3.32 41.63 -7.15
C GLY A 630 -3.84 41.43 -8.59
N ALA A 631 -4.22 42.52 -9.28
CA ALA A 631 -4.82 42.46 -10.62
C ALA A 631 -3.81 42.34 -11.79
N THR A 632 -2.50 42.37 -11.53
CA THR A 632 -1.45 42.37 -12.57
C THR A 632 -0.56 41.12 -12.49
N GLY A 633 -0.04 40.64 -13.62
CA GLY A 633 0.72 39.38 -13.73
C GLY A 633 2.00 39.28 -12.88
N CYS A 634 2.50 38.05 -12.67
CA CYS A 634 3.67 37.73 -11.83
C CYS A 634 4.98 37.71 -12.63
N SER A 635 5.97 38.53 -12.24
CA SER A 635 7.35 38.49 -12.75
C SER A 635 8.29 37.57 -11.96
N ARG A 636 7.81 36.93 -10.88
CA ARG A 636 8.59 36.08 -9.96
C ARG A 636 8.63 34.58 -10.34
N GLY A 637 8.32 34.24 -11.58
CA GLY A 637 8.39 32.85 -12.07
C GLY A 637 7.41 31.89 -11.41
N CYS A 638 6.24 32.39 -10.99
CA CYS A 638 5.20 31.62 -10.32
C CYS A 638 4.68 30.42 -11.16
N ASP A 639 4.80 30.52 -12.48
CA ASP A 639 4.31 29.52 -13.45
C ASP A 639 5.43 28.77 -14.21
N ASP A 640 6.71 29.12 -14.03
CA ASP A 640 7.84 28.76 -14.92
C ASP A 640 8.57 27.45 -14.56
N VAL A 641 8.01 26.62 -13.66
CA VAL A 641 8.62 25.32 -13.34
C VAL A 641 8.04 24.24 -14.25
N ASP A 642 8.88 23.67 -15.11
CA ASP A 642 8.59 22.39 -15.77
C ASP A 642 8.83 21.25 -14.76
N PRO A 643 7.77 20.60 -14.25
CA PRO A 643 7.88 19.59 -13.19
C PRO A 643 8.56 18.29 -13.66
N GLY A 644 8.92 18.17 -14.94
CA GLY A 644 9.50 16.95 -15.50
C GLY A 644 10.56 17.19 -16.56
N GLU A 645 11.24 18.35 -16.55
CA GLU A 645 12.33 18.64 -17.49
C GLU A 645 13.38 17.50 -17.44
N GLY A 646 13.55 16.80 -18.56
CA GLY A 646 14.46 15.65 -18.69
C GLY A 646 14.02 14.33 -18.02
N ARG A 647 12.87 14.28 -17.32
CA ARG A 647 12.42 13.11 -16.53
C ARG A 647 11.03 12.63 -16.96
N GLU A 648 10.97 11.76 -17.97
CA GLU A 648 9.72 11.29 -18.59
C GLU A 648 8.75 10.65 -17.57
N ALA A 649 9.26 9.75 -16.71
CA ALA A 649 8.45 9.02 -15.73
C ALA A 649 7.75 9.97 -14.72
N VAL A 650 8.49 10.94 -14.19
CA VAL A 650 7.96 11.98 -13.30
C VAL A 650 6.92 12.83 -14.02
N SER A 651 7.21 13.28 -15.25
CA SER A 651 6.27 14.08 -16.06
C SER A 651 4.93 13.37 -16.27
N ILE A 652 4.96 12.06 -16.56
CA ILE A 652 3.75 11.25 -16.76
C ILE A 652 2.93 11.18 -15.47
N LEU A 653 3.56 10.88 -14.34
CA LEU A 653 2.86 10.72 -13.07
C LEU A 653 2.30 12.04 -12.54
N VAL A 654 3.04 13.15 -12.71
CA VAL A 654 2.56 14.51 -12.42
C VAL A 654 1.34 14.86 -13.28
N LYS A 655 1.37 14.54 -14.58
CA LYS A 655 0.22 14.73 -15.49
C LYS A 655 -1.00 13.91 -15.06
N ALA A 656 -0.79 12.66 -14.60
CA ALA A 656 -1.85 11.80 -14.10
C ALA A 656 -2.49 12.35 -12.82
N LEU A 657 -1.68 12.83 -11.86
CA LEU A 657 -2.16 13.50 -10.65
C LEU A 657 -2.93 14.79 -10.98
N GLY A 658 -2.49 15.53 -12.01
CA GLY A 658 -3.10 16.75 -12.51
C GLY A 658 -4.37 16.58 -13.35
N LEU A 659 -4.83 15.34 -13.60
CA LEU A 659 -6.14 15.11 -14.22
C LEU A 659 -7.28 15.72 -13.40
N ARG A 660 -7.10 15.84 -12.08
CA ARG A 660 -8.06 16.48 -11.16
C ARG A 660 -8.18 17.98 -11.38
N ASP A 661 -7.14 18.64 -11.86
CA ASP A 661 -7.17 20.06 -12.21
C ASP A 661 -7.89 20.34 -13.54
N ARG A 662 -8.18 19.32 -14.36
CA ARG A 662 -8.79 19.51 -15.68
C ARG A 662 -10.28 19.80 -15.58
N SER A 663 -10.76 20.73 -16.41
CA SER A 663 -12.19 20.97 -16.61
C SER A 663 -12.86 19.76 -17.28
N ARG A 664 -14.20 19.69 -17.22
CA ARG A 664 -14.97 18.64 -17.91
C ARG A 664 -14.70 18.61 -19.42
N LEU A 665 -14.59 19.78 -20.05
CA LEU A 665 -14.27 19.90 -21.49
C LEU A 665 -12.87 19.41 -21.81
N GLN A 666 -11.88 19.72 -20.98
CA GLN A 666 -10.51 19.21 -21.15
C GLN A 666 -10.48 17.69 -21.04
N LYS A 667 -11.18 17.11 -20.06
CA LYS A 667 -11.30 15.65 -19.90
C LYS A 667 -11.97 14.98 -21.11
N LEU A 668 -13.02 15.59 -21.66
CA LEU A 668 -13.67 15.09 -22.89
C LEU A 668 -12.72 15.14 -24.08
N ARG A 669 -11.97 16.23 -24.23
CA ARG A 669 -10.95 16.36 -25.29
C ARG A 669 -9.84 15.32 -25.14
N ASP A 670 -9.40 15.03 -23.91
CA ASP A 670 -8.41 14.00 -23.65
C ASP A 670 -8.88 12.62 -24.13
N LEU A 671 -10.15 12.29 -23.88
CA LEU A 671 -10.75 11.03 -24.33
C LEU A 671 -10.89 11.01 -25.85
N ALA A 672 -11.33 12.10 -26.47
CA ALA A 672 -11.49 12.20 -27.93
C ALA A 672 -10.15 12.07 -28.67
N ASN A 673 -9.09 12.67 -28.13
CA ASN A 673 -7.74 12.60 -28.69
C ASN A 673 -7.06 11.23 -28.46
N ARG A 674 -7.54 10.45 -27.49
CA ARG A 674 -6.99 9.13 -27.12
C ARG A 674 -7.83 8.02 -27.73
N ASP A 675 -7.74 7.82 -29.05
CA ASP A 675 -8.19 6.60 -29.75
C ASP A 675 -9.62 6.10 -29.36
N ALA A 676 -10.57 7.00 -29.06
CA ALA A 676 -11.93 6.63 -28.66
C ALA A 676 -12.68 5.77 -29.71
N LEU A 677 -12.23 5.80 -30.97
CA LEU A 677 -12.75 4.97 -32.06
C LEU A 677 -12.27 3.49 -32.01
N LYS A 678 -11.17 3.18 -31.31
CA LYS A 678 -10.69 1.80 -31.17
C LYS A 678 -11.29 1.06 -29.98
N SER A 679 -11.53 1.74 -28.85
CA SER A 679 -12.14 1.11 -27.67
C SER A 679 -13.62 0.78 -27.85
N LEU A 680 -14.35 1.58 -28.64
CA LEU A 680 -15.74 1.32 -29.02
C LEU A 680 -15.88 0.10 -29.95
N ARG A 681 -14.90 -0.14 -30.82
CA ARG A 681 -14.83 -1.34 -31.69
C ARG A 681 -14.33 -2.61 -31.00
N ALA A 682 -13.73 -2.50 -29.81
CA ALA A 682 -13.27 -3.66 -29.03
C ALA A 682 -14.27 -4.07 -27.93
N SER A 683 -15.27 -3.21 -27.66
CA SER A 683 -16.35 -3.47 -26.69
C SER A 683 -17.69 -3.82 -27.36
N LEU A 684 -17.80 -3.59 -28.68
CA LEU A 684 -18.79 -4.16 -29.59
C LEU A 684 -18.17 -5.38 -30.28
#